data_AF-A0AB39RTR1-F1
#
_entry.id   AF-A0AB39RTR1-F1
#
_cell.length_a   1.000
_cell.length_b   1.000
_cell.length_c   1.000
_cell.angle_alpha   90.00
_cell.angle_beta   90.00
_cell.angle_gamma   90.00
#
_symmetry.space_group_name_H-M   'P 1'
#
loop_
_entity.id
_entity.type
_entity.pdbx_description
1 polymer ?
#
loop_
_entity_poly.entity_id
_entity_poly.type
_entity_poly.pdbx_seq_one_letter_code
_entity_poly.pdbx_strand_id
1 'polypeptide(L)'
;MRTFVHTSRPSRVVFGAGTVGRLRDEVERLGRSRVLLLSSPLLAQASARVREALGDLVAAEFDGAVMHTPVEVTERALDVLRDADADCLVAVGGGSTTGLSKALALRTDLPQVVLPTTYAGSEVTPVLGETRDGQKVTQSSPAILPETVVYDVDFTRTLPLAMSVTSGINALAHAVEALYSADANPVTDQQALDAISRIARALPRLAADPGDVDARADLLHAAWLAGTCLATVGMGLHHKLCHTLGGSFDLPHAETHTVVLPHAMAYNAPAAPDAMRRIAETLGAPDAPGGVYDLVASLGGPTSLRDLGMPESGLAHATQLAVATPYPNPRELTSEGIAGLLADAWHGRRPAPTAHQLPSADPKLARLTEQVVAGFAQTPDPRVRELLSDLVRHLHTFVAANDVTESEWQYAIDFLTRTGQLCSPTRQEFVLLSDTLGVSSAVDLLTNSRTPTTTPSAVLGPFYVDGPPETAHGSDIAAGLPGTPLWVDVRITDTDDAPVKDAVVDVWQSNEDGFYDVQLPDLDGPVLRARLRTDTEGRLTFWSILPSEYPIPDDGTVGGMLAAVGRHPYRAPHLHFMIDAPGHRRLVTQLFVAGGAYLDSDTVFGVKDELVVDFAPHSGPTPDGRRVDGDWRRLDYTFRIAPQAD
;
A
#
# COMPACT_ATOMS: atom_id res chain seq x y z
N MET A 1 10.40 -11.38 -12.19
CA MET A 1 10.82 -12.37 -11.19
C MET A 1 11.34 -11.62 -9.97
N ARG A 2 10.85 -11.91 -8.77
CA ARG A 2 11.38 -11.33 -7.51
C ARG A 2 12.62 -12.13 -7.07
N THR A 3 13.67 -11.46 -6.62
CA THR A 3 14.81 -12.11 -5.94
C THR A 3 14.40 -12.44 -4.51
N PHE A 4 14.72 -13.65 -4.03
CA PHE A 4 14.34 -14.08 -2.68
C PHE A 4 15.40 -15.01 -2.07
N VAL A 5 15.41 -15.09 -0.73
CA VAL A 5 16.16 -16.07 0.05
C VAL A 5 15.16 -16.93 0.79
N HIS A 6 15.27 -18.25 0.66
CA HIS A 6 14.47 -19.19 1.44
C HIS A 6 15.38 -20.02 2.33
N THR A 7 15.09 -20.03 3.63
CA THR A 7 15.80 -20.87 4.61
C THR A 7 14.82 -21.86 5.22
N SER A 8 14.99 -23.15 4.91
CA SER A 8 14.24 -24.23 5.54
C SER A 8 14.90 -24.62 6.86
N ARG A 9 14.12 -24.76 7.93
CA ARG A 9 14.60 -25.20 9.25
C ARG A 9 14.37 -26.71 9.44
N PRO A 10 15.24 -27.41 10.18
CA PRO A 10 15.00 -28.82 10.49
C PRO A 10 13.73 -28.94 11.33
N SER A 11 12.78 -29.75 10.86
CA SER A 11 11.54 -30.04 11.57
C SER A 11 11.07 -31.43 11.17
N ARG A 12 10.63 -32.21 12.15
CA ARG A 12 9.94 -33.48 11.92
C ARG A 12 8.49 -33.36 12.35
N VAL A 13 7.58 -33.65 11.44
CA VAL A 13 6.13 -33.57 11.68
C VAL A 13 5.50 -34.94 11.52
N VAL A 14 4.78 -35.38 12.55
CA VAL A 14 3.91 -36.56 12.53
C VAL A 14 2.47 -36.07 12.60
N PHE A 15 1.68 -36.29 11.55
CA PHE A 15 0.33 -35.73 11.43
C PHE A 15 -0.71 -36.82 11.19
N GLY A 16 -1.84 -36.75 11.89
CA GLY A 16 -2.99 -37.65 11.68
C GLY A 16 -3.89 -37.76 12.91
N ALA A 17 -4.86 -38.66 12.86
CA ALA A 17 -5.63 -39.05 14.05
C ALA A 17 -4.96 -40.25 14.73
N GLY A 18 -4.93 -40.26 16.07
CA GLY A 18 -4.32 -41.33 16.86
C GLY A 18 -2.78 -41.35 16.82
N THR A 19 -2.15 -40.29 16.30
CA THR A 19 -0.69 -40.14 16.24
C THR A 19 -0.05 -39.99 17.61
N VAL A 20 -0.81 -39.75 18.68
CA VAL A 20 -0.36 -39.87 20.08
C VAL A 20 0.32 -41.21 20.35
N GLY A 21 -0.11 -42.29 19.68
CA GLY A 21 0.51 -43.62 19.80
C GLY A 21 1.94 -43.69 19.27
N ARG A 22 2.42 -42.65 18.56
CA ARG A 22 3.80 -42.53 18.05
C ARG A 22 4.71 -41.74 18.98
N LEU A 23 4.20 -41.16 20.07
CA LEU A 23 5.01 -40.32 20.96
C LEU A 23 6.22 -41.06 21.54
N ARG A 24 6.02 -42.31 21.99
CA ARG A 24 7.12 -43.16 22.46
C ARG A 24 8.19 -43.32 21.39
N ASP A 25 7.81 -43.73 20.18
CA ASP A 25 8.73 -43.92 19.06
C ASP A 25 9.55 -42.65 18.80
N GLU A 26 8.92 -41.48 18.89
CA GLU A 26 9.59 -40.20 18.63
C GLU A 26 10.58 -39.80 19.73
N VAL A 27 10.30 -40.10 21.00
CA VAL A 27 11.25 -39.94 22.11
C VAL A 27 12.43 -40.90 21.96
N GLU A 28 12.16 -42.18 21.69
CA GLU A 28 13.19 -43.21 21.50
C GLU A 28 14.06 -42.92 20.26
N ARG A 29 13.47 -42.38 19.17
CA ARG A 29 14.20 -41.94 17.97
C ARG A 29 15.19 -40.81 18.26
N LEU A 30 14.91 -39.97 19.26
CA LEU A 30 15.83 -38.92 19.73
C LEU A 30 16.92 -39.48 20.67
N GLY A 31 16.92 -40.79 20.93
CA GLY A 31 17.86 -41.48 21.81
C GLY A 31 17.62 -41.19 23.29
N ARG A 32 16.39 -40.83 23.65
CA ARG A 32 16.00 -40.39 25.01
C ARG A 32 15.10 -41.41 25.68
N SER A 33 15.05 -41.40 27.02
CA SER A 33 14.26 -42.38 27.77
C SER A 33 13.63 -41.87 29.07
N ARG A 34 13.86 -40.61 29.44
CA ARG A 34 13.37 -40.00 30.68
C ARG A 34 12.68 -38.67 30.39
N VAL A 35 11.36 -38.73 30.22
CA VAL A 35 10.52 -37.60 29.83
C VAL A 35 10.08 -36.80 31.05
N LEU A 36 10.22 -35.47 30.95
CA LEU A 36 9.38 -34.53 31.68
C LEU A 36 8.15 -34.20 30.84
N LEU A 37 6.98 -34.64 31.29
CA LEU A 37 5.69 -34.36 30.63
C LEU A 37 5.14 -33.02 31.13
N LEU A 38 5.02 -32.07 30.20
CA LEU A 38 4.55 -30.71 30.45
C LEU A 38 3.09 -30.57 30.00
N SER A 39 2.24 -30.04 30.88
CA SER A 39 0.84 -29.74 30.58
C SER A 39 0.34 -28.52 31.36
N SER A 40 -0.97 -28.27 31.31
CA SER A 40 -1.65 -27.29 32.16
C SER A 40 -2.81 -27.97 32.90
N PRO A 41 -3.31 -27.41 34.01
CA PRO A 41 -4.32 -28.09 34.84
C PRO A 41 -5.64 -28.32 34.07
N LEU A 42 -5.92 -27.48 33.07
CA LEU A 42 -7.11 -27.57 32.21
C LEU A 42 -7.08 -28.75 31.24
N LEU A 43 -5.93 -29.43 31.09
CA LEU A 43 -5.69 -30.50 30.11
C LEU A 43 -5.41 -31.85 30.77
N ALA A 44 -5.88 -32.08 31.99
CA ALA A 44 -5.63 -33.33 32.74
C ALA A 44 -5.98 -34.61 31.94
N GLN A 45 -7.08 -34.63 31.19
CA GLN A 45 -7.46 -35.78 30.35
C GLN A 45 -6.50 -36.00 29.18
N ALA A 46 -6.06 -34.92 28.53
CA ALA A 46 -5.08 -34.98 27.46
C ALA A 46 -3.72 -35.45 27.98
N SER A 47 -3.28 -34.91 29.13
CA SER A 47 -2.05 -35.33 29.80
C SER A 47 -2.08 -36.82 30.16
N ALA A 48 -3.21 -37.32 30.69
CA ALA A 48 -3.37 -38.73 31.03
C ALA A 48 -3.21 -39.66 29.82
N ARG A 49 -3.76 -39.30 28.65
CA ARG A 49 -3.60 -40.06 27.40
C ARG A 49 -2.16 -40.05 26.89
N VAL A 50 -1.48 -38.91 27.00
CA VAL A 50 -0.06 -38.78 26.63
C VAL A 50 0.82 -39.61 27.56
N ARG A 51 0.57 -39.55 28.87
CA ARG A 51 1.25 -40.35 29.89
C ARG A 51 1.09 -41.85 29.62
N GLU A 52 -0.10 -42.30 29.24
CA GLU A 52 -0.35 -43.69 28.84
C GLU A 52 0.44 -44.09 27.60
N ALA A 53 0.46 -43.24 26.56
CA ALA A 53 1.20 -43.50 25.33
C ALA A 53 2.73 -43.56 25.54
N LEU A 54 3.25 -42.72 26.44
CA LEU A 54 4.67 -42.71 26.81
C LEU A 54 5.03 -43.87 27.75
N GLY A 55 4.12 -44.32 28.61
CA GLY A 55 4.34 -45.42 29.54
C GLY A 55 5.46 -45.15 30.54
N ASP A 56 6.40 -46.08 30.64
CA ASP A 56 7.54 -46.01 31.58
C ASP A 56 8.59 -44.94 31.24
N LEU A 57 8.48 -44.27 30.08
CA LEU A 57 9.36 -43.15 29.74
C LEU A 57 9.08 -41.90 30.58
N VAL A 58 7.89 -41.76 31.19
CA VAL A 58 7.55 -40.57 32.00
C VAL A 58 8.30 -40.62 33.33
N ALA A 59 9.34 -39.80 33.46
CA ALA A 59 10.14 -39.66 34.68
C ALA A 59 9.48 -38.71 35.70
N ALA A 60 8.86 -37.64 35.21
CA ALA A 60 8.07 -36.70 36.01
C ALA A 60 7.03 -35.96 35.18
N GLU A 61 6.08 -35.33 35.85
CA GLU A 61 5.03 -34.49 35.26
C GLU A 61 5.09 -33.09 35.87
N PHE A 62 4.85 -32.07 35.04
CA PHE A 62 4.65 -30.69 35.48
C PHE A 62 3.44 -30.10 34.76
N ASP A 63 2.37 -29.86 35.49
CA ASP A 63 1.10 -29.33 34.99
C ASP A 63 0.94 -27.82 35.25
N GLY A 64 2.02 -27.13 35.63
CA GLY A 64 2.00 -25.73 36.03
C GLY A 64 2.11 -24.70 34.90
N ALA A 65 1.93 -25.08 33.63
CA ALA A 65 2.05 -24.13 32.52
C ALA A 65 0.96 -23.05 32.57
N VAL A 66 1.36 -21.79 32.44
CA VAL A 66 0.48 -20.61 32.47
C VAL A 66 0.79 -19.64 31.34
N MET A 67 -0.13 -18.71 31.05
CA MET A 67 0.04 -17.71 30.01
C MET A 67 1.31 -16.87 30.21
N HIS A 68 1.92 -16.49 29.08
CA HIS A 68 3.12 -15.65 29.00
C HIS A 68 4.40 -16.20 29.64
N THR A 69 4.42 -17.48 30.01
CA THR A 69 5.60 -18.22 30.49
C THR A 69 6.43 -17.38 31.50
N PRO A 70 5.91 -17.13 32.71
CA PRO A 70 6.66 -16.41 33.74
C PRO A 70 7.91 -17.18 34.13
N VAL A 71 9.02 -16.48 34.31
CA VAL A 71 10.33 -17.10 34.60
C VAL A 71 10.26 -17.94 35.89
N GLU A 72 9.48 -17.53 36.88
CA GLU A 72 9.30 -18.26 38.14
C GLU A 72 8.64 -19.63 37.93
N VAL A 73 7.77 -19.76 36.92
CA VAL A 73 7.17 -21.04 36.55
C VAL A 73 8.20 -21.92 35.85
N THR A 74 9.02 -21.33 34.98
CA THR A 74 10.14 -22.03 34.32
C THR A 74 11.14 -22.57 35.33
N GLU A 75 11.53 -21.79 36.34
CA GLU A 75 12.48 -22.25 37.37
C GLU A 75 11.92 -23.42 38.20
N ARG A 76 10.64 -23.39 38.57
CA ARG A 76 10.00 -24.55 39.24
C ARG A 76 9.99 -25.80 38.36
N ALA A 77 9.72 -25.64 37.07
CA ALA A 77 9.76 -26.76 36.12
C ALA A 77 11.19 -27.28 35.93
N LEU A 78 12.21 -26.42 35.98
CA LEU A 78 13.62 -26.82 35.96
C LEU A 78 14.02 -27.64 37.18
N ASP A 79 13.52 -27.30 38.37
CA ASP A 79 13.79 -28.08 39.58
C ASP A 79 13.23 -29.49 39.45
N VAL A 80 11.98 -29.62 38.98
CA VAL A 80 11.36 -30.95 38.70
C VAL A 80 12.14 -31.71 37.61
N LEU A 81 12.58 -31.03 36.56
CA LEU A 81 13.40 -31.61 35.49
C LEU A 81 14.70 -32.20 36.04
N ARG A 82 15.39 -31.46 36.90
CA ARG A 82 16.67 -31.87 37.50
C ARG A 82 16.48 -33.00 38.49
N ASP A 83 15.48 -32.91 39.37
CA ASP A 83 15.19 -33.95 40.37
C ASP A 83 14.81 -35.28 39.71
N ALA A 84 14.12 -35.21 38.56
CA ALA A 84 13.73 -36.36 37.78
C ALA A 84 14.83 -36.88 36.84
N ASP A 85 15.97 -36.20 36.71
CA ASP A 85 17.01 -36.50 35.72
C ASP A 85 16.41 -36.73 34.32
N ALA A 86 15.51 -35.83 33.90
CA ALA A 86 14.81 -35.94 32.63
C ALA A 86 15.75 -35.53 31.47
N ASP A 87 15.71 -36.28 30.37
CA ASP A 87 16.55 -36.09 29.17
C ASP A 87 15.73 -35.72 27.92
N CYS A 88 14.41 -35.57 28.05
CA CYS A 88 13.52 -35.13 26.98
C CYS A 88 12.29 -34.38 27.54
N LEU A 89 11.83 -33.39 26.78
CA LEU A 89 10.63 -32.61 27.08
C LEU A 89 9.49 -33.09 26.17
N VAL A 90 8.36 -33.52 26.76
CA VAL A 90 7.13 -33.77 25.99
C VAL A 90 6.07 -32.78 26.44
N ALA A 91 5.57 -31.96 25.52
CA ALA A 91 4.61 -30.91 25.85
C ALA A 91 3.25 -31.17 25.18
N VAL A 92 2.18 -31.21 25.96
CA VAL A 92 0.80 -31.33 25.46
C VAL A 92 -0.02 -30.09 25.83
N GLY A 93 -0.45 -29.34 24.83
CA GLY A 93 -1.32 -28.18 25.03
C GLY A 93 -1.22 -27.10 23.97
N GLY A 94 -1.64 -25.88 24.34
CA GLY A 94 -1.52 -24.71 23.48
C GLY A 94 -0.18 -23.98 23.62
N GLY A 95 -0.14 -22.75 23.12
CA GLY A 95 1.08 -21.93 23.08
C GLY A 95 1.78 -21.73 24.44
N SER A 96 1.05 -21.70 25.55
CA SER A 96 1.62 -21.57 26.90
C SER A 96 2.45 -22.80 27.30
N THR A 97 1.97 -24.01 27.02
CA THR A 97 2.70 -25.26 27.32
C THR A 97 3.92 -25.40 26.41
N THR A 98 3.76 -25.10 25.11
CA THR A 98 4.88 -25.04 24.17
C THR A 98 5.91 -23.99 24.60
N GLY A 99 5.47 -22.83 25.08
CA GLY A 99 6.34 -21.78 25.61
C GLY A 99 7.16 -22.23 26.81
N LEU A 100 6.56 -22.95 27.76
CA LEU A 100 7.29 -23.54 28.88
C LEU A 100 8.34 -24.57 28.41
N SER A 101 7.98 -25.46 27.48
CA SER A 101 8.92 -26.42 26.88
C SER A 101 10.12 -25.72 26.25
N LYS A 102 9.85 -24.66 25.48
CA LYS A 102 10.87 -23.82 24.84
C LYS A 102 11.79 -23.13 25.85
N ALA A 103 11.22 -22.63 26.94
CA ALA A 103 11.98 -21.97 27.99
C ALA A 103 12.93 -22.93 28.73
N LEU A 104 12.50 -24.18 28.92
CA LEU A 104 13.34 -25.25 29.45
C LEU A 104 14.42 -25.64 28.44
N ALA A 105 14.06 -25.93 27.19
CA ALA A 105 15.00 -26.28 26.13
C ALA A 105 16.09 -25.24 25.93
N LEU A 106 15.75 -23.94 25.94
CA LEU A 106 16.73 -22.87 25.85
C LEU A 106 17.77 -22.90 26.99
N ARG A 107 17.39 -23.38 28.18
CA ARG A 107 18.26 -23.42 29.37
C ARG A 107 19.01 -24.75 29.52
N THR A 108 18.53 -25.82 28.90
CA THR A 108 19.05 -27.19 29.10
C THR A 108 19.56 -27.87 27.84
N ASP A 109 19.26 -27.34 26.66
CA ASP A 109 19.53 -27.96 25.34
C ASP A 109 18.88 -29.35 25.17
N LEU A 110 17.81 -29.62 25.94
CA LEU A 110 17.07 -30.88 25.83
C LEU A 110 16.09 -30.87 24.65
N PRO A 111 15.96 -32.00 23.93
CA PRO A 111 15.06 -32.08 22.80
C PRO A 111 13.59 -32.11 23.23
N GLN A 112 12.75 -31.58 22.36
CA GLN A 112 11.33 -31.34 22.55
C GLN A 112 10.49 -32.19 21.59
N VAL A 113 9.46 -32.83 22.12
CA VAL A 113 8.36 -33.43 21.36
C VAL A 113 7.07 -32.71 21.74
N VAL A 114 6.49 -31.96 20.80
CA VAL A 114 5.32 -31.11 21.08
C VAL A 114 4.06 -31.70 20.45
N LEU A 115 3.01 -31.87 21.25
CA LEU A 115 1.66 -32.23 20.82
C LEU A 115 0.73 -31.02 21.01
N PRO A 116 0.54 -30.18 19.97
CA PRO A 116 -0.29 -28.99 20.07
C PRO A 116 -1.77 -29.34 20.08
N THR A 117 -2.55 -28.62 20.90
CA THR A 117 -4.01 -28.78 21.03
C THR A 117 -4.78 -27.53 20.61
N THR A 118 -4.10 -26.55 20.03
CA THR A 118 -4.64 -25.26 19.55
C THR A 118 -4.01 -24.91 18.21
N TYR A 119 -4.41 -23.78 17.60
CA TYR A 119 -3.93 -23.37 16.28
C TYR A 119 -2.87 -22.26 16.35
N ALA A 120 -2.16 -22.11 17.47
CA ALA A 120 -1.22 -21.01 17.68
C ALA A 120 0.04 -21.05 16.78
N GLY A 121 0.49 -22.25 16.41
CA GLY A 121 1.66 -22.44 15.53
C GLY A 121 3.02 -22.25 16.21
N SER A 122 3.07 -22.08 17.55
CA SER A 122 4.31 -21.90 18.30
C SER A 122 5.27 -23.09 18.14
N GLU A 123 4.72 -24.29 18.03
CA GLU A 123 5.44 -25.56 17.95
C GLU A 123 6.41 -25.69 16.76
N VAL A 124 6.31 -24.81 15.75
CA VAL A 124 7.22 -24.77 14.60
C VAL A 124 7.99 -23.46 14.48
N THR A 125 8.00 -22.63 15.52
CA THR A 125 8.76 -21.37 15.53
C THR A 125 9.96 -21.41 16.47
N PRO A 126 11.07 -20.73 16.12
CA PRO A 126 12.23 -20.56 16.99
C PRO A 126 12.06 -19.43 18.02
N VAL A 127 10.81 -18.97 18.24
CA VAL A 127 10.51 -17.79 19.06
C VAL A 127 9.98 -18.20 20.42
N LEU A 128 10.48 -17.54 21.47
CA LEU A 128 10.02 -17.68 22.85
C LEU A 128 9.72 -16.29 23.42
N GLY A 129 8.56 -16.14 24.06
CA GLY A 129 8.24 -14.99 24.89
C GLY A 129 8.14 -15.41 26.35
N GLU A 130 8.89 -14.75 27.22
CA GLU A 130 8.89 -14.99 28.68
C GLU A 130 8.55 -13.71 29.43
N THR A 131 7.90 -13.84 30.58
CA THR A 131 7.63 -12.69 31.46
C THR A 131 8.61 -12.66 32.61
N ARG A 132 9.28 -11.52 32.80
CA ARG A 132 10.18 -11.23 33.92
C ARG A 132 9.80 -9.89 34.53
N ASP A 133 9.58 -9.84 35.84
CA ASP A 133 9.21 -8.61 36.55
C ASP A 133 7.99 -7.88 35.94
N GLY A 134 7.01 -8.65 35.46
CA GLY A 134 5.81 -8.14 34.79
C GLY A 134 6.02 -7.66 33.35
N GLN A 135 7.22 -7.78 32.80
CA GLN A 135 7.53 -7.41 31.41
C GLN A 135 7.76 -8.64 30.55
N LYS A 136 7.08 -8.70 29.41
CA LYS A 136 7.26 -9.77 28.43
C LYS A 136 8.43 -9.46 27.50
N VAL A 137 9.43 -10.34 27.48
CA VAL A 137 10.59 -10.28 26.60
C VAL A 137 10.52 -11.42 25.59
N THR A 138 10.75 -11.11 24.31
CA THR A 138 10.74 -12.09 23.22
C THR A 138 12.15 -12.28 22.67
N GLN A 139 12.54 -13.53 22.45
CA GLN A 139 13.81 -13.91 21.86
C GLN A 139 13.63 -15.01 20.80
N SER A 140 14.60 -15.12 19.89
CA SER A 140 14.60 -16.11 18.80
C SER A 140 15.94 -16.82 18.75
N SER A 141 15.93 -18.15 18.70
CA SER A 141 17.12 -19.00 18.66
C SER A 141 16.81 -20.35 18.03
N PRO A 142 17.70 -20.94 17.23
CA PRO A 142 17.54 -22.32 16.75
C PRO A 142 17.30 -23.34 17.87
N ALA A 143 17.90 -23.14 19.05
CA ALA A 143 17.74 -24.01 20.22
C ALA A 143 16.32 -23.99 20.83
N ILE A 144 15.48 -23.04 20.42
CA ILE A 144 14.08 -22.96 20.85
C ILE A 144 13.17 -23.84 19.99
N LEU A 145 13.55 -24.10 18.73
CA LEU A 145 12.70 -24.81 17.78
C LEU A 145 12.54 -26.29 18.19
N PRO A 146 11.31 -26.80 18.36
CA PRO A 146 11.10 -28.21 18.67
C PRO A 146 11.59 -29.16 17.57
N GLU A 147 12.19 -30.28 17.98
CA GLU A 147 12.75 -31.29 17.09
C GLU A 147 11.65 -32.13 16.42
N THR A 148 10.59 -32.47 17.16
CA THR A 148 9.44 -33.21 16.66
C THR A 148 8.14 -32.54 17.07
N VAL A 149 7.22 -32.41 16.13
CA VAL A 149 5.82 -32.04 16.38
C VAL A 149 4.91 -33.21 16.02
N VAL A 150 4.05 -33.62 16.95
CA VAL A 150 3.03 -34.64 16.76
C VAL A 150 1.67 -33.98 16.75
N TYR A 151 1.13 -33.74 15.56
CA TYR A 151 -0.24 -33.27 15.39
C TYR A 151 -1.21 -34.44 15.45
N ASP A 152 -1.92 -34.57 16.57
CA ASP A 152 -3.03 -35.52 16.73
C ASP A 152 -4.38 -34.79 16.68
N VAL A 153 -5.14 -35.03 15.61
CA VAL A 153 -6.45 -34.42 15.39
C VAL A 153 -7.41 -34.68 16.56
N ASP A 154 -7.32 -35.85 17.21
CA ASP A 154 -8.21 -36.21 18.32
C ASP A 154 -8.05 -35.29 19.54
N PHE A 155 -6.93 -34.60 19.67
CA PHE A 155 -6.67 -33.66 20.77
C PHE A 155 -7.24 -32.26 20.52
N THR A 156 -7.80 -32.01 19.35
CA THR A 156 -8.49 -30.74 19.03
C THR A 156 -10.01 -30.84 19.13
N ARG A 157 -10.55 -32.05 19.28
CA ARG A 157 -12.01 -32.31 19.24
C ARG A 157 -12.78 -31.66 20.40
N THR A 158 -12.12 -31.46 21.53
CA THR A 158 -12.71 -30.81 22.71
C THR A 158 -12.45 -29.31 22.77
N LEU A 159 -11.70 -28.75 21.81
CA LEU A 159 -11.43 -27.32 21.77
C LEU A 159 -12.74 -26.55 21.49
N PRO A 160 -13.17 -25.63 22.37
CA PRO A 160 -14.42 -24.89 22.17
C PRO A 160 -14.45 -24.15 20.83
N LEU A 161 -15.63 -24.03 20.21
CA LEU A 161 -15.77 -23.34 18.93
C LEU A 161 -15.23 -21.91 18.98
N ALA A 162 -15.57 -21.14 20.02
CA ALA A 162 -15.09 -19.76 20.19
C ALA A 162 -13.55 -19.66 20.15
N MET A 163 -12.86 -20.55 20.88
CA MET A 163 -11.40 -20.63 20.87
C MET A 163 -10.85 -21.13 19.53
N SER A 164 -11.61 -22.00 18.85
CA SER A 164 -11.23 -22.52 17.52
C SER A 164 -11.26 -21.41 16.47
N VAL A 165 -12.27 -20.53 16.54
CA VAL A 165 -12.38 -19.35 15.69
C VAL A 165 -11.23 -18.39 15.97
N THR A 166 -11.05 -17.93 17.21
CA THR A 166 -10.03 -16.90 17.50
C THR A 166 -8.62 -17.42 17.28
N SER A 167 -8.33 -18.67 17.68
CA SER A 167 -7.03 -19.29 17.41
C SER A 167 -6.81 -19.57 15.92
N GLY A 168 -7.86 -19.90 15.17
CA GLY A 168 -7.78 -20.11 13.72
C GLY A 168 -7.52 -18.81 12.96
N ILE A 169 -8.11 -17.70 13.39
CA ILE A 169 -7.85 -16.38 12.81
C ILE A 169 -6.45 -15.87 13.19
N ASN A 170 -5.93 -16.21 14.37
CA ASN A 170 -4.52 -15.99 14.69
C ASN A 170 -3.60 -16.74 13.71
N ALA A 171 -3.89 -18.01 13.40
CA ALA A 171 -3.15 -18.73 12.35
C ALA A 171 -3.30 -18.07 10.97
N LEU A 172 -4.50 -17.59 10.63
CA LEU A 172 -4.75 -16.85 9.39
C LEU A 172 -3.86 -15.60 9.30
N ALA A 173 -3.68 -14.89 10.41
CA ALA A 173 -2.85 -13.70 10.46
C ALA A 173 -1.38 -13.98 10.09
N HIS A 174 -0.81 -15.09 10.56
CA HIS A 174 0.55 -15.52 10.21
C HIS A 174 0.70 -15.71 8.70
N ALA A 175 -0.27 -16.37 8.07
CA ALA A 175 -0.27 -16.61 6.63
C ALA A 175 -0.49 -15.32 5.83
N VAL A 176 -1.40 -14.45 6.28
CA VAL A 176 -1.70 -13.17 5.61
C VAL A 176 -0.48 -12.25 5.61
N GLU A 177 0.18 -12.03 6.76
CA GLU A 177 1.37 -11.17 6.81
C GLU A 177 2.53 -11.73 6.00
N ALA A 178 2.64 -13.06 5.91
CA ALA A 178 3.71 -13.68 5.14
C ALA A 178 3.67 -13.34 3.64
N LEU A 179 2.48 -13.15 3.07
CA LEU A 179 2.28 -12.84 1.65
C LEU A 179 2.75 -11.44 1.23
N TYR A 180 2.86 -10.51 2.19
CA TYR A 180 3.34 -9.14 1.96
C TYR A 180 4.57 -8.78 2.79
N SER A 181 5.21 -9.77 3.42
CA SER A 181 6.46 -9.57 4.14
C SER A 181 7.57 -9.11 3.19
N ALA A 182 8.51 -8.33 3.71
CA ALA A 182 9.72 -7.96 2.96
C ALA A 182 10.54 -9.18 2.54
N ASP A 183 10.42 -10.30 3.29
CA ASP A 183 11.09 -11.58 3.02
C ASP A 183 10.16 -12.59 2.29
N ALA A 184 9.04 -12.12 1.73
CA ALA A 184 8.08 -12.96 1.02
C ALA A 184 8.76 -13.73 -0.12
N ASN A 185 8.44 -15.02 -0.24
CA ASN A 185 9.07 -15.92 -1.19
C ASN A 185 8.07 -16.97 -1.70
N PRO A 186 8.26 -17.51 -2.92
CA PRO A 186 7.28 -18.41 -3.54
C PRO A 186 6.93 -19.67 -2.74
N VAL A 187 7.84 -20.19 -1.92
CA VAL A 187 7.61 -21.38 -1.10
C VAL A 187 6.67 -21.04 0.06
N THR A 188 6.98 -19.99 0.82
CA THR A 188 6.14 -19.53 1.93
C THR A 188 4.79 -19.02 1.42
N ASP A 189 4.75 -18.36 0.26
CA ASP A 189 3.52 -17.92 -0.39
C ASP A 189 2.54 -19.06 -0.66
N GLN A 190 3.02 -20.20 -1.13
CA GLN A 190 2.17 -21.38 -1.39
C GLN A 190 1.63 -21.96 -0.07
N GLN A 191 2.46 -22.05 0.97
CA GLN A 191 2.04 -22.51 2.29
C GLN A 191 1.01 -21.58 2.91
N ALA A 192 1.21 -20.26 2.78
CA ALA A 192 0.29 -19.25 3.28
C ALA A 192 -1.09 -19.35 2.59
N LEU A 193 -1.13 -19.47 1.26
CA LEU A 193 -2.40 -19.61 0.53
C LEU A 193 -3.13 -20.92 0.86
N ASP A 194 -2.42 -22.04 1.03
CA ASP A 194 -3.07 -23.29 1.47
C ASP A 194 -3.62 -23.17 2.90
N ALA A 195 -2.87 -22.54 3.82
CA ALA A 195 -3.35 -22.26 5.17
C ALA A 195 -4.63 -21.41 5.17
N ILE A 196 -4.65 -20.31 4.39
CA ILE A 196 -5.81 -19.43 4.24
C ILE A 196 -7.01 -20.19 3.69
N SER A 197 -6.82 -20.97 2.63
CA SER A 197 -7.90 -21.76 2.01
C SER A 197 -8.52 -22.76 2.98
N ARG A 198 -7.69 -23.47 3.74
CA ARG A 198 -8.13 -24.45 4.74
C ARG A 198 -8.89 -23.79 5.88
N ILE A 199 -8.36 -22.70 6.45
CA ILE A 199 -9.03 -21.97 7.55
C ILE A 199 -10.39 -21.47 7.10
N ALA A 200 -10.44 -20.79 5.95
CA ALA A 200 -11.67 -20.22 5.41
C ALA A 200 -12.76 -21.28 5.15
N ARG A 201 -12.38 -22.48 4.72
CA ARG A 201 -13.32 -23.61 4.51
C ARG A 201 -13.68 -24.35 5.80
N ALA A 202 -12.74 -24.53 6.71
CA ALA A 202 -12.91 -25.39 7.87
C ALA A 202 -13.65 -24.71 9.02
N LEU A 203 -13.44 -23.41 9.25
CA LEU A 203 -14.13 -22.70 10.33
C LEU A 203 -15.67 -22.71 10.18
N PRO A 204 -16.26 -22.42 9.01
CA PRO A 204 -17.72 -22.52 8.84
C PRO A 204 -18.25 -23.94 8.99
N ARG A 205 -17.52 -24.95 8.51
CA ARG A 205 -17.87 -26.36 8.71
C ARG A 205 -17.90 -26.72 10.19
N LEU A 206 -16.88 -26.28 10.94
CA LEU A 206 -16.79 -26.54 12.37
C LEU A 206 -17.88 -25.80 13.17
N ALA A 207 -18.29 -24.62 12.73
CA ALA A 207 -19.42 -23.92 13.34
C ALA A 207 -20.75 -24.65 13.10
N ALA A 208 -20.92 -25.26 11.92
CA ALA A 208 -22.10 -26.07 11.60
C ALA A 208 -22.10 -27.43 12.32
N ASP A 209 -20.93 -28.06 12.46
CA ASP A 209 -20.73 -29.32 13.19
C ASP A 209 -19.39 -29.29 13.96
N PRO A 210 -19.42 -29.00 15.28
CA PRO A 210 -18.21 -29.02 16.12
C PRO A 210 -17.50 -30.38 16.19
N GLY A 211 -18.18 -31.46 15.78
CA GLY A 211 -17.67 -32.83 15.69
C GLY A 211 -16.99 -33.17 14.37
N ASP A 212 -16.97 -32.27 13.38
CA ASP A 212 -16.37 -32.50 12.05
C ASP A 212 -14.84 -32.70 12.17
N VAL A 213 -14.42 -33.96 12.14
CA VAL A 213 -13.02 -34.38 12.29
C VAL A 213 -12.16 -33.89 11.12
N ASP A 214 -12.72 -33.82 9.91
CA ASP A 214 -11.99 -33.34 8.74
C ASP A 214 -11.76 -31.82 8.83
N ALA A 215 -12.75 -31.06 9.32
CA ALA A 215 -12.56 -29.64 9.59
C ALA A 215 -11.50 -29.39 10.67
N ARG A 216 -11.48 -30.21 11.73
CA ARG A 216 -10.42 -30.18 12.75
C ARG A 216 -9.04 -30.49 12.17
N ALA A 217 -8.95 -31.49 11.30
CA ALA A 217 -7.73 -31.85 10.60
C ALA A 217 -7.26 -30.72 9.69
N ASP A 218 -8.16 -30.10 8.92
CA ASP A 218 -7.84 -28.97 8.05
C ASP A 218 -7.34 -27.76 8.85
N LEU A 219 -7.96 -27.44 9.99
CA LEU A 219 -7.49 -26.34 10.86
C LEU A 219 -6.13 -26.62 11.49
N LEU A 220 -5.88 -27.86 11.93
CA LEU A 220 -4.61 -28.23 12.53
C LEU A 220 -3.47 -28.24 11.49
N HIS A 221 -3.77 -28.70 10.27
CA HIS A 221 -2.85 -28.61 9.14
C HIS A 221 -2.58 -27.14 8.77
N ALA A 222 -3.62 -26.31 8.70
CA ALA A 222 -3.46 -24.90 8.41
C ALA A 222 -2.63 -24.19 9.48
N ALA A 223 -2.81 -24.52 10.76
CA ALA A 223 -2.02 -23.99 11.86
C ALA A 223 -0.53 -24.33 11.73
N TRP A 224 -0.21 -25.55 11.30
CA TRP A 224 1.16 -25.95 11.00
C TRP A 224 1.79 -25.11 9.87
N LEU A 225 1.07 -24.96 8.76
CA LEU A 225 1.53 -24.17 7.61
C LEU A 225 1.70 -22.69 7.98
N ALA A 226 0.72 -22.12 8.68
CA ALA A 226 0.74 -20.76 9.21
C ALA A 226 1.91 -20.53 10.18
N GLY A 227 2.14 -21.45 11.13
CA GLY A 227 3.28 -21.40 12.04
C GLY A 227 4.62 -21.47 11.29
N THR A 228 4.68 -22.26 10.22
CA THR A 228 5.87 -22.32 9.34
C THR A 228 6.10 -21.00 8.61
N CYS A 229 5.02 -20.32 8.19
CA CYS A 229 5.09 -18.97 7.63
C CYS A 229 5.66 -17.99 8.66
N LEU A 230 5.10 -17.99 9.88
CA LEU A 230 5.57 -17.17 11.01
C LEU A 230 7.05 -17.40 11.32
N ALA A 231 7.53 -18.64 11.22
CA ALA A 231 8.94 -18.97 11.45
C ALA A 231 9.86 -18.43 10.33
N THR A 232 9.36 -18.33 9.10
CA THR A 232 10.20 -18.13 7.90
C THR A 232 10.43 -16.67 7.57
N VAL A 233 9.41 -15.82 7.72
CA VAL A 233 9.46 -14.41 7.28
C VAL A 233 9.21 -13.45 8.43
N GLY A 234 9.67 -12.20 8.30
CA GLY A 234 9.37 -11.16 9.27
C GLY A 234 7.87 -10.80 9.27
N MET A 235 7.28 -10.68 10.46
CA MET A 235 5.92 -10.16 10.64
C MET A 235 5.93 -8.62 10.67
N GLY A 236 4.84 -8.01 10.20
CA GLY A 236 4.70 -6.57 10.03
C GLY A 236 3.74 -5.92 11.02
N LEU A 237 2.91 -5.01 10.51
CA LEU A 237 2.00 -4.18 11.29
C LEU A 237 1.08 -4.99 12.20
N HIS A 238 0.47 -6.07 11.71
CA HIS A 238 -0.57 -6.76 12.46
C HIS A 238 -0.01 -7.35 13.77
N HIS A 239 1.06 -8.13 13.71
CA HIS A 239 1.67 -8.73 14.91
C HIS A 239 2.23 -7.69 15.89
N LYS A 240 2.86 -6.64 15.37
CA LYS A 240 3.42 -5.57 16.20
C LYS A 240 2.32 -4.83 16.97
N LEU A 241 1.20 -4.57 16.31
CA LEU A 241 0.05 -3.94 16.93
C LEU A 241 -0.59 -4.86 17.98
N CYS A 242 -0.79 -6.14 17.67
CA CYS A 242 -1.34 -7.10 18.63
C CYS A 242 -0.46 -7.27 19.88
N HIS A 243 0.86 -7.28 19.73
CA HIS A 243 1.79 -7.31 20.87
C HIS A 243 1.71 -6.03 21.71
N THR A 244 1.65 -4.86 21.06
CA THR A 244 1.52 -3.56 21.73
C THR A 244 0.23 -3.51 22.53
N LEU A 245 -0.89 -3.92 21.93
CA LEU A 245 -2.21 -3.92 22.55
C LEU A 245 -2.32 -4.92 23.70
N GLY A 246 -1.90 -6.17 23.49
CA GLY A 246 -1.90 -7.20 24.52
C GLY A 246 -1.00 -6.84 25.71
N GLY A 247 0.19 -6.28 25.46
CA GLY A 247 1.11 -5.90 26.54
C GLY A 247 0.70 -4.66 27.33
N SER A 248 0.09 -3.67 26.67
CA SER A 248 -0.21 -2.37 27.30
C SER A 248 -1.61 -2.30 27.92
N PHE A 249 -2.55 -3.15 27.47
CA PHE A 249 -3.95 -3.11 27.88
C PHE A 249 -4.48 -4.48 28.37
N ASP A 250 -3.61 -5.48 28.53
CA ASP A 250 -3.96 -6.83 29.00
C ASP A 250 -5.08 -7.50 28.18
N LEU A 251 -5.11 -7.23 26.87
CA LEU A 251 -6.14 -7.78 25.99
C LEU A 251 -5.90 -9.27 25.72
N PRO A 252 -6.99 -10.07 25.63
CA PRO A 252 -6.88 -11.49 25.31
C PRO A 252 -6.24 -11.71 23.94
N HIS A 253 -5.24 -12.59 23.88
CA HIS A 253 -4.30 -12.67 22.76
C HIS A 253 -4.97 -13.04 21.42
N ALA A 254 -5.65 -14.19 21.35
CA ALA A 254 -6.21 -14.69 20.09
C ALA A 254 -7.35 -13.80 19.58
N GLU A 255 -8.15 -13.27 20.50
CA GLU A 255 -9.23 -12.32 20.27
C GLU A 255 -8.69 -11.00 19.71
N THR A 256 -7.57 -10.49 20.25
CA THR A 256 -6.91 -9.27 19.73
C THR A 256 -6.45 -9.46 18.29
N HIS A 257 -5.81 -10.60 17.98
CA HIS A 257 -5.46 -10.95 16.61
C HIS A 257 -6.70 -11.01 15.71
N THR A 258 -7.79 -11.58 16.21
CA THR A 258 -9.05 -11.71 15.48
C THR A 258 -9.64 -10.35 15.09
N VAL A 259 -9.69 -9.42 16.06
CA VAL A 259 -10.21 -8.07 15.81
C VAL A 259 -9.30 -7.27 14.90
N VAL A 260 -7.98 -7.28 15.12
CA VAL A 260 -7.05 -6.37 14.45
C VAL A 260 -6.76 -6.77 12.99
N LEU A 261 -6.82 -8.06 12.65
CA LEU A 261 -6.40 -8.57 11.35
C LEU A 261 -7.08 -7.88 10.16
N PRO A 262 -8.43 -7.76 10.08
CA PRO A 262 -9.09 -7.07 8.99
C PRO A 262 -8.60 -5.62 8.79
N HIS A 263 -8.39 -4.88 9.87
CA HIS A 263 -8.00 -3.47 9.79
C HIS A 263 -6.53 -3.30 9.39
N ALA A 264 -5.64 -4.19 9.85
CA ALA A 264 -4.25 -4.21 9.40
C ALA A 264 -4.14 -4.60 7.91
N MET A 265 -4.97 -5.52 7.45
CA MET A 265 -5.07 -5.85 6.02
C MET A 265 -5.55 -4.63 5.22
N ALA A 266 -6.60 -3.94 5.67
CA ALA A 266 -7.11 -2.73 5.02
C ALA A 266 -6.09 -1.61 4.95
N TYR A 267 -5.31 -1.42 6.02
CA TYR A 267 -4.22 -0.45 6.04
C TYR A 267 -3.17 -0.75 4.98
N ASN A 268 -2.76 -2.02 4.86
CA ASN A 268 -1.71 -2.45 3.93
C ASN A 268 -2.21 -2.66 2.49
N ALA A 269 -3.52 -2.74 2.26
CA ALA A 269 -4.10 -3.07 0.96
C ALA A 269 -3.62 -2.17 -0.19
N PRO A 270 -3.53 -0.82 -0.05
CA PRO A 270 -3.03 0.05 -1.12
C PRO A 270 -1.58 -0.22 -1.52
N ALA A 271 -0.74 -0.72 -0.59
CA ALA A 271 0.67 -0.98 -0.83
C ALA A 271 0.99 -2.46 -1.15
N ALA A 272 0.03 -3.37 -0.93
CA ALA A 272 0.16 -4.80 -1.21
C ALA A 272 -1.02 -5.36 -2.04
N PRO A 273 -1.39 -4.74 -3.18
CA PRO A 273 -2.62 -5.10 -3.92
C PRO A 273 -2.61 -6.54 -4.46
N ASP A 274 -1.45 -7.06 -4.88
CA ASP A 274 -1.34 -8.45 -5.37
C ASP A 274 -1.58 -9.48 -4.26
N ALA A 275 -1.02 -9.25 -3.07
CA ALA A 275 -1.26 -10.11 -1.90
C ALA A 275 -2.75 -10.10 -1.53
N MET A 276 -3.36 -8.91 -1.46
CA MET A 276 -4.79 -8.79 -1.15
C MET A 276 -5.68 -9.47 -2.19
N ARG A 277 -5.37 -9.33 -3.49
CA ARG A 277 -6.11 -10.03 -4.55
C ARG A 277 -6.05 -11.55 -4.38
N ARG A 278 -4.85 -12.11 -4.18
CA ARG A 278 -4.65 -13.56 -4.00
C ARG A 278 -5.36 -14.08 -2.75
N ILE A 279 -5.37 -13.31 -1.66
CA ILE A 279 -6.11 -13.63 -0.44
C ILE A 279 -7.62 -13.60 -0.72
N ALA A 280 -8.14 -12.54 -1.35
CA ALA A 280 -9.56 -12.41 -1.68
C ALA A 280 -10.06 -13.57 -2.55
N GLU A 281 -9.31 -13.93 -3.59
CA GLU A 281 -9.56 -15.10 -4.46
C GLU A 281 -9.61 -16.40 -3.65
N THR A 282 -8.67 -16.58 -2.71
CA THR A 282 -8.58 -17.78 -1.87
C THR A 282 -9.73 -17.87 -0.86
N LEU A 283 -10.17 -16.73 -0.32
CA LEU A 283 -11.32 -16.63 0.57
C LEU A 283 -12.65 -16.79 -0.18
N GLY A 284 -12.68 -16.55 -1.50
CA GLY A 284 -13.91 -16.43 -2.27
C GLY A 284 -14.71 -15.17 -1.92
N ALA A 285 -14.02 -14.09 -1.55
CA ALA A 285 -14.61 -12.83 -1.11
C ALA A 285 -14.34 -11.68 -2.12
N PRO A 286 -15.19 -10.64 -2.16
CA PRO A 286 -14.95 -9.47 -3.05
C PRO A 286 -13.66 -8.72 -2.73
N ASP A 287 -13.33 -8.62 -1.45
CA ASP A 287 -12.12 -7.99 -0.93
C ASP A 287 -11.58 -8.80 0.26
N ALA A 288 -10.26 -8.81 0.43
CA ALA A 288 -9.63 -9.62 1.47
C ALA A 288 -9.92 -9.12 2.91
N PRO A 289 -9.76 -7.82 3.23
CA PRO A 289 -10.04 -7.31 4.58
C PRO A 289 -11.50 -7.55 5.04
N GLY A 290 -12.46 -7.18 4.18
CA GLY A 290 -13.88 -7.37 4.40
C GLY A 290 -14.26 -8.84 4.47
N GLY A 291 -13.69 -9.69 3.61
CA GLY A 291 -13.91 -11.14 3.64
C GLY A 291 -13.49 -11.79 4.96
N VAL A 292 -12.35 -11.39 5.53
CA VAL A 292 -11.93 -11.87 6.87
C VAL A 292 -12.84 -11.34 7.97
N TYR A 293 -13.21 -10.05 7.91
CA TYR A 293 -14.16 -9.46 8.86
C TYR A 293 -15.50 -10.21 8.86
N ASP A 294 -16.06 -10.47 7.68
CA ASP A 294 -17.34 -11.14 7.52
C ASP A 294 -17.28 -12.60 7.98
N LEU A 295 -16.17 -13.29 7.71
CA LEU A 295 -15.92 -14.64 8.23
C LEU A 295 -15.95 -14.64 9.76
N VAL A 296 -15.19 -13.74 10.42
CA VAL A 296 -15.17 -13.61 11.87
C VAL A 296 -16.56 -13.34 12.43
N ALA A 297 -17.26 -12.34 11.88
CA ALA A 297 -18.59 -11.94 12.33
C ALA A 297 -19.61 -13.08 12.17
N SER A 298 -19.59 -13.80 11.04
CA SER A 298 -20.52 -14.91 10.77
C SER A 298 -20.37 -16.09 11.73
N LEU A 299 -19.19 -16.23 12.34
CA LEU A 299 -18.85 -17.29 13.29
C LEU A 299 -19.02 -16.86 14.76
N GLY A 300 -19.51 -15.64 15.01
CA GLY A 300 -19.64 -15.08 16.35
C GLY A 300 -18.32 -14.73 17.03
N GLY A 301 -17.25 -14.51 16.24
CA GLY A 301 -15.97 -14.02 16.75
C GLY A 301 -16.03 -12.52 17.09
N PRO A 302 -15.10 -12.01 17.92
CA PRO A 302 -15.04 -10.60 18.28
C PRO A 302 -14.61 -9.74 17.09
N THR A 303 -15.27 -8.60 16.91
CA THR A 303 -14.95 -7.63 15.85
C THR A 303 -14.51 -6.25 16.38
N SER A 304 -14.51 -6.04 17.70
CA SER A 304 -14.30 -4.73 18.33
C SER A 304 -13.34 -4.83 19.51
N LEU A 305 -12.33 -3.95 19.58
CA LEU A 305 -11.40 -3.89 20.72
C LEU A 305 -12.11 -3.37 21.99
N ARG A 306 -13.15 -2.55 21.84
CA ARG A 306 -13.98 -2.10 22.96
C ARG A 306 -14.60 -3.29 23.69
N ASP A 307 -15.07 -4.29 22.94
CA ASP A 307 -15.75 -5.45 23.50
C ASP A 307 -14.74 -6.41 24.18
N LEU A 308 -13.45 -6.26 23.88
CA LEU A 308 -12.34 -6.93 24.59
C LEU A 308 -11.87 -6.15 25.82
N GLY A 309 -12.46 -4.99 26.13
CA GLY A 309 -12.11 -4.17 27.30
C GLY A 309 -11.10 -3.05 27.05
N MET A 310 -10.73 -2.76 25.79
CA MET A 310 -9.82 -1.66 25.49
C MET A 310 -10.49 -0.29 25.77
N PRO A 311 -9.90 0.58 26.61
CA PRO A 311 -10.45 1.90 26.85
C PRO A 311 -10.23 2.82 25.65
N GLU A 312 -11.23 3.65 25.31
CA GLU A 312 -11.13 4.63 24.21
C GLU A 312 -9.97 5.62 24.43
N SER A 313 -9.76 6.05 25.68
CA SER A 313 -8.63 6.90 26.06
C SER A 313 -7.26 6.27 25.82
N GLY A 314 -7.20 4.94 25.63
CA GLY A 314 -5.99 4.20 25.31
C GLY A 314 -5.56 4.31 23.85
N LEU A 315 -6.43 4.75 22.93
CA LEU A 315 -6.15 4.79 21.49
C LEU A 315 -4.93 5.66 21.15
N ALA A 316 -4.86 6.87 21.70
CA ALA A 316 -3.75 7.79 21.45
C ALA A 316 -2.41 7.20 21.93
N HIS A 317 -2.41 6.53 23.09
CA HIS A 317 -1.21 5.88 23.61
C HIS A 317 -0.80 4.68 22.74
N ALA A 318 -1.76 3.85 22.32
CA ALA A 318 -1.51 2.73 21.43
C ALA A 318 -0.93 3.18 20.08
N THR A 319 -1.46 4.26 19.48
CA THR A 319 -0.91 4.87 18.26
C THR A 319 0.54 5.30 18.46
N GLN A 320 0.84 6.02 19.55
CA GLN A 320 2.20 6.46 19.84
C GLN A 320 3.18 5.29 19.96
N LEU A 321 2.79 4.24 20.69
CA LEU A 321 3.63 3.05 20.86
C LEU A 321 3.85 2.32 19.52
N ALA A 322 2.81 2.20 18.70
CA ALA A 322 2.87 1.49 17.42
C ALA A 322 3.81 2.16 16.40
N VAL A 323 3.93 3.50 16.43
CA VAL A 323 4.81 4.26 15.51
C VAL A 323 6.17 4.62 16.10
N ALA A 324 6.41 4.33 17.39
CA ALA A 324 7.63 4.74 18.08
C ALA A 324 8.92 4.11 17.52
N THR A 325 8.83 2.86 17.03
CA THR A 325 9.98 2.16 16.45
C THR A 325 9.64 1.74 15.02
N PRO A 326 10.36 2.25 14.01
CA PRO A 326 10.18 1.81 12.63
C PRO A 326 10.47 0.32 12.47
N TYR A 327 9.65 -0.37 11.69
CA TYR A 327 9.88 -1.75 11.27
C TYR A 327 9.39 -1.96 9.83
N PRO A 328 9.91 -2.97 9.11
CA PRO A 328 9.49 -3.25 7.75
C PRO A 328 7.99 -3.53 7.65
N ASN A 329 7.30 -2.81 6.77
CA ASN A 329 5.89 -2.98 6.45
C ASN A 329 5.65 -2.45 5.03
N PRO A 330 4.77 -3.05 4.19
CA PRO A 330 4.57 -2.63 2.80
C PRO A 330 4.10 -1.18 2.66
N ARG A 331 3.29 -0.69 3.61
CA ARG A 331 2.88 0.71 3.70
C ARG A 331 3.63 1.40 4.83
N GLU A 332 4.08 2.64 4.61
CA GLU A 332 4.64 3.46 5.68
C GLU A 332 3.67 3.57 6.86
N LEU A 333 4.19 3.54 8.09
CA LEU A 333 3.40 3.64 9.32
C LEU A 333 3.28 5.11 9.74
N THR A 334 2.14 5.75 9.49
CA THR A 334 1.90 7.13 9.89
C THR A 334 1.04 7.20 11.14
N SER A 335 1.26 8.21 11.98
CA SER A 335 0.46 8.40 13.20
C SER A 335 -1.04 8.51 12.89
N GLU A 336 -1.39 9.28 11.86
CA GLU A 336 -2.77 9.46 11.40
C GLU A 336 -3.38 8.14 10.93
N GLY A 337 -2.65 7.40 10.09
CA GLY A 337 -3.15 6.15 9.53
C GLY A 337 -3.34 5.05 10.57
N ILE A 338 -2.41 4.94 11.54
CA ILE A 338 -2.52 4.00 12.64
C ILE A 338 -3.64 4.40 13.62
N ALA A 339 -3.83 5.70 13.87
CA ALA A 339 -4.98 6.18 14.64
C ALA A 339 -6.32 5.82 13.97
N GLY A 340 -6.42 5.99 12.64
CA GLY A 340 -7.60 5.59 11.87
C GLY A 340 -7.88 4.09 11.97
N LEU A 341 -6.85 3.25 11.76
CA LEU A 341 -6.94 1.80 11.92
C LEU A 341 -7.45 1.41 13.31
N LEU A 342 -6.82 1.94 14.37
CA LEU A 342 -7.19 1.63 15.75
C LEU A 342 -8.60 2.10 16.09
N ALA A 343 -9.03 3.26 15.59
CA ALA A 343 -10.40 3.72 15.76
C ALA A 343 -11.41 2.77 15.08
N ASP A 344 -11.12 2.31 13.87
CA ASP A 344 -11.96 1.33 13.16
C ASP A 344 -12.04 0.00 13.93
N ALA A 345 -10.90 -0.51 14.39
CA ALA A 345 -10.81 -1.73 15.18
C ALA A 345 -11.49 -1.60 16.55
N TRP A 346 -11.46 -0.42 17.16
CA TRP A 346 -12.13 -0.17 18.44
C TRP A 346 -13.65 -0.16 18.30
N HIS A 347 -14.17 0.43 17.24
CA HIS A 347 -15.61 0.45 16.96
C HIS A 347 -16.12 -0.86 16.33
N GLY A 348 -15.23 -1.70 15.79
CA GLY A 348 -15.58 -2.84 14.96
C GLY A 348 -16.26 -2.43 13.66
N ARG A 349 -15.72 -1.42 12.98
CA ARG A 349 -16.21 -1.01 11.66
C ARG A 349 -15.69 -1.98 10.60
N ARG A 350 -16.58 -2.68 9.90
CA ARG A 350 -16.20 -3.50 8.74
C ARG A 350 -15.31 -2.67 7.80
N PRO A 351 -14.09 -3.12 7.45
CA PRO A 351 -13.26 -2.41 6.49
C PRO A 351 -13.99 -2.20 5.16
N ALA A 352 -13.92 -0.97 4.64
CA ALA A 352 -14.46 -0.65 3.34
C ALA A 352 -13.56 -1.23 2.24
N PRO A 353 -14.11 -1.70 1.11
CA PRO A 353 -13.33 -2.07 -0.06
C PRO A 353 -12.49 -0.85 -0.50
N THR A 354 -11.18 -1.01 -0.64
CA THR A 354 -10.36 0.02 -1.29
C THR A 354 -10.87 0.21 -2.71
N ALA A 355 -11.03 1.46 -3.17
CA ALA A 355 -11.62 1.85 -4.46
C ALA A 355 -11.03 1.15 -5.72
N HIS A 356 -9.89 0.44 -5.57
CA HIS A 356 -9.24 -0.37 -6.60
C HIS A 356 -9.67 -1.85 -6.67
N GLN A 357 -10.60 -2.34 -5.83
CA GLN A 357 -10.92 -3.78 -5.72
C GLN A 357 -12.41 -4.15 -5.77
N LEU A 358 -13.28 -3.36 -6.42
CA LEU A 358 -14.67 -3.78 -6.63
C LEU A 358 -14.92 -4.22 -8.07
N PRO A 359 -15.04 -5.55 -8.35
CA PRO A 359 -16.16 -6.00 -9.16
C PRO A 359 -17.44 -5.70 -8.38
N SER A 360 -18.45 -5.12 -9.03
CA SER A 360 -19.71 -4.73 -8.35
C SER A 360 -20.29 -5.86 -7.49
N ALA A 361 -20.67 -5.56 -6.25
CA ALA A 361 -21.30 -6.51 -5.34
C ALA A 361 -22.65 -7.07 -5.85
N ASP A 362 -23.27 -6.44 -6.86
CA ASP A 362 -24.45 -6.97 -7.56
C ASP A 362 -24.03 -7.94 -8.69
N PRO A 363 -24.38 -9.24 -8.60
CA PRO A 363 -24.09 -10.23 -9.64
C PRO A 363 -24.66 -9.89 -11.02
N LYS A 364 -25.74 -9.09 -11.09
CA LYS A 364 -26.31 -8.62 -12.36
C LYS A 364 -25.43 -7.55 -13.00
N LEU A 365 -24.93 -6.61 -12.21
CA LEU A 365 -24.03 -5.56 -12.69
C LEU A 365 -22.67 -6.13 -13.10
N ALA A 366 -22.16 -7.13 -12.39
CA ALA A 366 -20.93 -7.83 -12.77
C ALA A 366 -21.11 -8.52 -14.13
N ARG A 367 -22.25 -9.20 -14.34
CA ARG A 367 -22.58 -9.83 -15.63
C ARG A 367 -22.71 -8.82 -16.76
N LEU A 368 -23.36 -7.69 -16.51
CA LEU A 368 -23.47 -6.61 -17.50
C LEU A 368 -22.09 -6.10 -17.90
N THR A 369 -21.21 -5.87 -16.93
CA THR A 369 -19.83 -5.41 -17.17
C THR A 369 -19.08 -6.39 -18.07
N GLU A 370 -19.12 -7.69 -17.76
CA GLU A 370 -18.48 -8.72 -18.59
C GLU A 370 -19.11 -8.83 -19.98
N GLN A 371 -20.43 -8.65 -20.11
CA GLN A 371 -21.10 -8.64 -21.40
C GLN A 371 -20.63 -7.47 -22.29
N VAL A 372 -20.50 -6.26 -21.73
CA VAL A 372 -20.02 -5.09 -22.47
C VAL A 372 -18.55 -5.27 -22.87
N VAL A 373 -17.71 -5.71 -21.94
CA VAL A 373 -16.28 -5.97 -22.21
C VAL A 373 -16.11 -7.03 -23.30
N ALA A 374 -16.88 -8.12 -23.24
CA ALA A 374 -16.87 -9.16 -24.28
C ALA A 374 -17.27 -8.61 -25.67
N GLY A 375 -18.08 -7.55 -25.71
CA GLY A 375 -18.43 -6.83 -26.94
C GLY A 375 -17.23 -6.26 -27.69
N PHE A 376 -16.10 -6.01 -27.01
CA PHE A 376 -14.87 -5.50 -27.63
C PHE A 376 -13.92 -6.59 -28.12
N ALA A 377 -14.29 -7.88 -28.02
CA ALA A 377 -13.37 -8.99 -28.33
C ALA A 377 -12.80 -8.96 -29.76
N GLN A 378 -13.57 -8.44 -30.72
CA GLN A 378 -13.22 -8.38 -32.14
C GLN A 378 -12.54 -7.06 -32.56
N THR A 379 -12.21 -6.17 -31.62
CA THR A 379 -11.51 -4.91 -31.92
C THR A 379 -10.13 -5.20 -32.57
N PRO A 380 -9.87 -4.71 -33.80
CA PRO A 380 -8.63 -5.04 -34.52
C PRO A 380 -7.36 -4.51 -33.86
N ASP A 381 -7.42 -3.32 -33.28
CA ASP A 381 -6.31 -2.71 -32.55
C ASP A 381 -6.30 -3.23 -31.09
N PRO A 382 -5.25 -3.98 -30.68
CA PRO A 382 -5.17 -4.54 -29.34
C PRO A 382 -5.14 -3.47 -28.24
N ARG A 383 -4.55 -2.30 -28.50
CA ARG A 383 -4.45 -1.21 -27.52
C ARG A 383 -5.79 -0.53 -27.33
N VAL A 384 -6.53 -0.32 -28.41
CA VAL A 384 -7.91 0.21 -28.32
C VAL A 384 -8.80 -0.75 -27.54
N ARG A 385 -8.68 -2.06 -27.78
CA ARG A 385 -9.42 -3.09 -27.04
C ARG A 385 -9.15 -3.01 -25.54
N GLU A 386 -7.88 -2.95 -25.17
CA GLU A 386 -7.42 -2.87 -23.78
C GLU A 386 -7.98 -1.61 -23.10
N LEU A 387 -7.76 -0.44 -23.70
CA LEU A 387 -8.20 0.84 -23.16
C LEU A 387 -9.71 0.92 -22.97
N LEU A 388 -10.49 0.46 -23.94
CA LEU A 388 -11.96 0.46 -23.84
C LEU A 388 -12.47 -0.54 -22.80
N SER A 389 -11.86 -1.73 -22.72
CA SER A 389 -12.23 -2.74 -21.73
C SER A 389 -11.98 -2.22 -20.32
N ASP A 390 -10.82 -1.61 -20.09
CA ASP A 390 -10.47 -1.09 -18.77
C ASP A 390 -11.28 0.15 -18.43
N LEU A 391 -11.53 1.06 -19.37
CA LEU A 391 -12.41 2.21 -19.16
C LEU A 391 -13.81 1.77 -18.72
N VAL A 392 -14.43 0.80 -19.41
CA VAL A 392 -15.75 0.29 -19.03
C VAL A 392 -15.75 -0.29 -17.62
N ARG A 393 -14.73 -1.09 -17.27
CA ARG A 393 -14.62 -1.64 -15.92
C ARG A 393 -14.56 -0.54 -14.87
N HIS A 394 -13.69 0.46 -15.05
CA HIS A 394 -13.55 1.57 -14.10
C HIS A 394 -14.83 2.41 -14.00
N LEU A 395 -15.49 2.71 -15.12
CA LEU A 395 -16.76 3.44 -15.12
C LEU A 395 -17.87 2.68 -14.39
N HIS A 396 -18.01 1.38 -14.66
CA HIS A 396 -19.00 0.55 -13.97
C HIS A 396 -18.70 0.41 -12.48
N THR A 397 -17.42 0.27 -12.10
CA THR A 397 -16.99 0.29 -10.69
C THR A 397 -17.31 1.62 -10.04
N PHE A 398 -17.07 2.76 -10.70
CA PHE A 398 -17.42 4.09 -10.18
C PHE A 398 -18.93 4.24 -9.95
N VAL A 399 -19.73 3.84 -10.94
CA VAL A 399 -21.20 3.87 -10.83
C VAL A 399 -21.68 3.00 -9.67
N ALA A 400 -21.15 1.78 -9.54
CA ALA A 400 -21.51 0.84 -8.48
C ALA A 400 -21.11 1.34 -7.09
N ALA A 401 -19.89 1.89 -6.96
CA ALA A 401 -19.34 2.30 -5.67
C ALA A 401 -20.04 3.53 -5.09
N ASN A 402 -20.65 4.36 -5.94
CA ASN A 402 -21.33 5.60 -5.53
C ASN A 402 -22.86 5.50 -5.59
N ASP A 403 -23.42 4.32 -5.93
CA ASP A 403 -24.86 4.12 -6.12
C ASP A 403 -25.51 5.21 -6.99
N VAL A 404 -24.85 5.53 -8.12
CA VAL A 404 -25.23 6.66 -8.97
C VAL A 404 -26.67 6.50 -9.45
N THR A 405 -27.49 7.49 -9.14
CA THR A 405 -28.91 7.51 -9.50
C THR A 405 -29.12 7.90 -10.96
N GLU A 406 -30.29 7.58 -11.52
CA GLU A 406 -30.68 7.99 -12.87
C GLU A 406 -30.65 9.52 -13.05
N SER A 407 -31.07 10.28 -12.03
CA SER A 407 -31.03 11.74 -12.06
C SER A 407 -29.60 12.30 -12.10
N GLU A 408 -28.68 11.71 -11.32
CA GLU A 408 -27.27 12.12 -11.32
C GLU A 408 -26.59 11.75 -12.64
N TRP A 409 -26.93 10.58 -13.20
CA TRP A 409 -26.44 10.18 -14.51
C TRP A 409 -26.94 11.11 -15.61
N GLN A 410 -28.23 11.47 -15.60
CA GLN A 410 -28.78 12.42 -16.57
C GLN A 410 -28.12 13.79 -16.43
N TYR A 411 -27.87 14.26 -15.21
CA TYR A 411 -27.12 15.49 -14.98
C TYR A 411 -25.71 15.44 -15.57
N ALA A 412 -24.99 14.32 -15.38
CA ALA A 412 -23.67 14.13 -15.95
C ALA A 412 -23.68 14.14 -17.49
N ILE A 413 -24.66 13.49 -18.11
CA ILE A 413 -24.86 13.51 -19.56
C ILE A 413 -25.15 14.93 -20.06
N ASP A 414 -26.02 15.67 -19.39
CA ASP A 414 -26.35 17.06 -19.74
C ASP A 414 -25.13 17.98 -19.58
N PHE A 415 -24.31 17.77 -18.54
CA PHE A 415 -23.05 18.47 -18.34
C PHE A 415 -22.07 18.22 -19.49
N LEU A 416 -21.84 16.97 -19.87
CA LEU A 416 -20.95 16.60 -20.98
C LEU A 416 -21.48 17.13 -22.32
N THR A 417 -22.81 17.11 -22.51
CA THR A 417 -23.46 17.65 -23.71
C THR A 417 -23.23 19.15 -23.84
N ARG A 418 -23.46 19.92 -22.77
CA ARG A 418 -23.20 21.37 -22.76
C ARG A 418 -21.71 21.70 -22.94
N THR A 419 -20.82 20.90 -22.34
CA THR A 419 -19.37 21.01 -22.54
C THR A 419 -19.01 20.88 -24.02
N GLY A 420 -19.57 19.87 -24.70
CA GLY A 420 -19.38 19.70 -26.15
C GLY A 420 -19.94 20.85 -27.00
N GLN A 421 -21.10 21.40 -26.62
CA GLN A 421 -21.72 22.53 -27.33
C GLN A 421 -20.93 23.84 -27.21
N LEU A 422 -20.11 23.99 -26.17
CA LEU A 422 -19.21 25.14 -25.98
C LEU A 422 -17.90 25.02 -26.79
N CYS A 423 -17.60 23.85 -27.37
CA CYS A 423 -16.40 23.66 -28.17
C CYS A 423 -16.54 24.33 -29.56
N SER A 424 -15.49 25.02 -29.99
CA SER A 424 -15.36 25.70 -31.28
C SER A 424 -13.90 25.60 -31.79
N PRO A 425 -13.57 26.06 -33.01
CA PRO A 425 -12.19 26.12 -33.48
C PRO A 425 -11.25 26.93 -32.57
N THR A 426 -11.78 27.86 -31.77
CA THR A 426 -11.02 28.74 -30.88
C THR A 426 -11.28 28.50 -29.39
N ARG A 427 -12.16 27.56 -29.03
CA ARG A 427 -12.48 27.17 -27.64
C ARG A 427 -12.60 25.66 -27.52
N GLN A 428 -11.78 25.01 -26.70
CA GLN A 428 -11.83 23.57 -26.47
C GLN A 428 -12.22 23.26 -25.03
N GLU A 429 -13.52 23.35 -24.72
CA GLU A 429 -14.04 23.14 -23.35
C GLU A 429 -13.74 21.72 -22.82
N PHE A 430 -13.67 20.70 -23.69
CA PHE A 430 -13.26 19.35 -23.28
C PHE A 430 -11.79 19.24 -22.86
N VAL A 431 -10.90 20.00 -23.51
CA VAL A 431 -9.50 20.09 -23.08
C VAL A 431 -9.44 20.76 -21.72
N LEU A 432 -10.22 21.82 -21.53
CA LEU A 432 -10.30 22.51 -20.24
C LEU A 432 -10.85 21.61 -19.12
N LEU A 433 -11.85 20.78 -19.43
CA LEU A 433 -12.37 19.77 -18.51
C LEU A 433 -11.30 18.74 -18.15
N SER A 434 -10.53 18.25 -19.13
CA SER A 434 -9.41 17.33 -18.92
C SER A 434 -8.32 17.94 -18.02
N ASP A 435 -7.96 19.20 -18.28
CA ASP A 435 -6.95 19.95 -17.53
C ASP A 435 -7.38 20.15 -16.06
N THR A 436 -8.61 20.57 -15.84
CA THR A 436 -9.15 20.87 -14.49
C THR A 436 -9.50 19.63 -13.67
N LEU A 437 -9.71 18.47 -14.31
CA LEU A 437 -9.78 17.16 -13.67
C LEU A 437 -8.39 16.51 -13.47
N GLY A 438 -7.31 17.11 -13.99
CA GLY A 438 -5.94 16.63 -13.86
C GLY A 438 -5.56 15.47 -14.78
N VAL A 439 -6.43 15.11 -15.74
CA VAL A 439 -6.17 14.01 -16.69
C VAL A 439 -5.01 14.37 -17.62
N SER A 440 -4.99 15.60 -18.13
CA SER A 440 -3.90 16.08 -18.99
C SER A 440 -2.56 16.05 -18.26
N SER A 441 -2.51 16.48 -17.01
CA SER A 441 -1.32 16.45 -16.16
C SER A 441 -0.89 15.02 -15.85
N ALA A 442 -1.82 14.08 -15.62
CA ALA A 442 -1.49 12.67 -15.44
C ALA A 442 -0.87 12.04 -16.70
N VAL A 443 -1.42 12.33 -17.89
CA VAL A 443 -0.87 11.88 -19.17
C VAL A 443 0.52 12.47 -19.41
N ASP A 444 0.69 13.75 -19.08
CA ASP A 444 1.96 14.45 -19.17
C ASP A 444 3.02 13.88 -18.20
N LEU A 445 2.65 13.59 -16.94
CA LEU A 445 3.53 12.92 -15.97
C LEU A 445 3.98 11.53 -16.45
N LEU A 446 3.06 10.72 -16.97
CA LEU A 446 3.37 9.40 -17.54
C LEU A 446 4.22 9.48 -18.81
N THR A 447 4.10 10.58 -19.55
CA THR A 447 4.93 10.84 -20.71
C THR A 447 6.35 11.22 -20.29
N ASN A 448 6.49 12.07 -19.28
CA ASN A 448 7.79 12.49 -18.72
C ASN A 448 8.53 11.37 -18.02
N SER A 449 7.85 10.46 -17.32
CA SER A 449 8.51 9.34 -16.63
C SER A 449 9.25 8.38 -17.58
N ARG A 450 8.93 8.42 -18.88
CA ARG A 450 9.62 7.67 -19.93
C ARG A 450 10.90 8.35 -20.42
N THR A 451 11.11 9.61 -20.07
CA THR A 451 12.31 10.41 -20.39
C THR A 451 12.79 11.17 -19.14
N PRO A 452 13.18 10.45 -18.06
CA PRO A 452 13.47 11.08 -16.76
C PRO A 452 14.69 11.99 -16.76
N THR A 453 15.54 11.91 -17.79
CA THR A 453 16.74 12.74 -17.94
C THR A 453 16.49 14.04 -18.70
N THR A 454 15.27 14.31 -19.18
CA THR A 454 14.91 15.52 -19.94
C THR A 454 14.19 16.55 -19.08
N THR A 455 14.11 17.80 -19.56
CA THR A 455 13.24 18.80 -18.93
C THR A 455 11.78 18.30 -18.93
N PRO A 456 11.05 18.42 -17.80
CA PRO A 456 9.65 18.02 -17.75
C PRO A 456 8.81 18.78 -18.79
N SER A 457 7.99 18.05 -19.54
CA SER A 457 6.94 18.65 -20.38
C SER A 457 5.82 19.24 -19.53
N ALA A 458 4.94 20.00 -20.15
CA ALA A 458 3.73 20.53 -19.54
C ALA A 458 2.59 20.55 -20.56
N VAL A 459 1.38 20.78 -20.07
CA VAL A 459 0.20 21.00 -20.92
C VAL A 459 0.41 22.24 -21.81
N LEU A 460 -0.07 22.17 -23.05
CA LEU A 460 0.08 23.25 -24.04
C LEU A 460 -0.63 24.55 -23.61
N GLY A 461 -1.69 24.44 -22.81
CA GLY A 461 -2.51 25.57 -22.43
C GLY A 461 -3.45 26.04 -23.56
N PRO A 462 -4.52 26.77 -23.23
CA PRO A 462 -5.61 27.07 -24.16
C PRO A 462 -5.32 28.22 -25.14
N PHE A 463 -4.21 28.96 -24.98
CA PHE A 463 -3.95 30.22 -25.68
C PHE A 463 -2.78 30.17 -26.67
N TYR A 464 -2.24 28.98 -26.95
CA TYR A 464 -1.28 28.79 -28.04
C TYR A 464 -1.94 29.07 -29.40
N VAL A 465 -1.24 29.78 -30.28
CA VAL A 465 -1.65 29.99 -31.69
C VAL A 465 -0.49 29.57 -32.57
N ASP A 466 -0.80 28.79 -33.60
CA ASP A 466 0.22 28.29 -34.53
C ASP A 466 0.83 29.40 -35.38
N GLY A 467 2.13 29.29 -35.65
CA GLY A 467 2.90 30.24 -36.46
C GLY A 467 3.11 31.63 -35.84
N PRO A 468 3.63 31.75 -34.59
CA PRO A 468 4.01 33.06 -34.05
C PRO A 468 5.11 33.72 -34.91
N PRO A 469 5.29 35.06 -34.80
CA PRO A 469 6.20 35.80 -35.66
C PRO A 469 7.67 35.38 -35.45
N GLU A 470 8.38 35.11 -36.56
CA GLU A 470 9.83 34.84 -36.53
C GLU A 470 10.56 36.09 -36.02
N THR A 471 11.37 35.90 -34.98
CA THR A 471 11.98 36.98 -34.19
C THR A 471 13.48 36.74 -34.04
N ALA A 472 14.27 37.80 -34.21
CA ALA A 472 15.72 37.75 -34.06
C ALA A 472 16.13 37.77 -32.57
N HIS A 473 17.31 37.25 -32.26
CA HIS A 473 17.88 37.32 -30.91
C HIS A 473 17.98 38.76 -30.40
N GLY A 474 17.74 38.94 -29.11
CA GLY A 474 17.75 40.24 -28.42
C GLY A 474 16.55 41.13 -28.72
N SER A 475 15.61 40.71 -29.56
CA SER A 475 14.39 41.48 -29.85
C SER A 475 13.46 41.55 -28.62
N ASP A 476 12.61 42.56 -28.59
CA ASP A 476 11.58 42.74 -27.57
C ASP A 476 10.23 42.24 -28.05
N ILE A 477 9.76 41.14 -27.48
CA ILE A 477 8.48 40.51 -27.83
C ILE A 477 7.29 41.19 -27.12
N ALA A 478 7.52 42.03 -26.12
CA ALA A 478 6.47 42.77 -25.42
C ALA A 478 5.98 43.98 -26.22
N ALA A 479 6.73 44.41 -27.24
CA ALA A 479 6.34 45.48 -28.18
C ALA A 479 5.87 46.79 -27.50
N GLY A 480 6.42 47.12 -26.32
CA GLY A 480 6.09 48.33 -25.56
C GLY A 480 4.91 48.21 -24.60
N LEU A 481 4.39 47.00 -24.37
CA LEU A 481 3.43 46.75 -23.30
C LEU A 481 4.03 47.09 -21.92
N PRO A 482 3.21 47.63 -21.00
CA PRO A 482 3.65 47.88 -19.63
C PRO A 482 3.93 46.55 -18.91
N GLY A 483 4.91 46.58 -18.01
CA GLY A 483 5.35 45.41 -17.25
C GLY A 483 6.79 45.56 -16.77
N THR A 484 7.20 44.70 -15.83
CA THR A 484 8.60 44.63 -15.39
C THR A 484 9.44 44.00 -16.49
N PRO A 485 10.45 44.68 -17.06
CA PRO A 485 11.24 44.13 -18.16
C PRO A 485 11.95 42.84 -17.77
N LEU A 486 11.93 41.85 -18.66
CA LEU A 486 12.49 40.53 -18.48
C LEU A 486 13.47 40.21 -19.61
N TRP A 487 14.73 39.96 -19.28
CA TRP A 487 15.71 39.38 -20.19
C TRP A 487 15.69 37.85 -20.05
N VAL A 488 15.42 37.16 -21.15
CA VAL A 488 15.44 35.70 -21.23
C VAL A 488 16.70 35.25 -21.94
N ASP A 489 17.48 34.37 -21.29
CA ASP A 489 18.69 33.74 -21.82
C ASP A 489 18.60 32.24 -21.55
N VAL A 490 18.15 31.49 -22.56
CA VAL A 490 17.96 30.04 -22.40
C VAL A 490 18.82 29.26 -23.38
N ARG A 491 19.14 28.03 -23.00
CA ARG A 491 19.93 27.11 -23.79
C ARG A 491 19.18 25.80 -23.99
N ILE A 492 19.30 25.19 -25.16
CA ILE A 492 18.73 23.88 -25.49
C ILE A 492 19.86 22.90 -25.75
N THR A 493 19.82 21.78 -25.02
CA THR A 493 20.77 20.67 -25.16
C THR A 493 20.06 19.34 -25.37
N ASP A 494 20.78 18.36 -25.91
CA ASP A 494 20.34 16.97 -25.90
C ASP A 494 20.64 16.31 -24.53
N THR A 495 20.35 15.00 -24.43
CA THR A 495 20.57 14.23 -23.20
C THR A 495 22.04 14.00 -22.83
N ASP A 496 22.98 14.29 -23.74
CA ASP A 496 24.42 14.22 -23.53
C ASP A 496 25.03 15.62 -23.26
N ASP A 497 24.18 16.62 -23.00
CA ASP A 497 24.53 18.02 -22.78
C ASP A 497 25.18 18.72 -23.99
N ALA A 498 25.03 18.15 -25.20
CA ALA A 498 25.48 18.79 -26.42
C ALA A 498 24.48 19.87 -26.86
N PRO A 499 24.94 21.04 -27.34
CA PRO A 499 24.07 22.11 -27.78
C PRO A 499 23.26 21.73 -29.03
N VAL A 500 21.96 22.00 -29.02
CA VAL A 500 21.07 21.75 -30.16
C VAL A 500 20.93 23.05 -30.96
N LYS A 501 21.64 23.13 -32.09
CA LYS A 501 21.54 24.26 -33.01
C LYS A 501 20.27 24.20 -33.85
N ASP A 502 19.86 25.36 -34.38
CA ASP A 502 18.75 25.50 -35.33
C ASP A 502 17.40 24.95 -34.82
N ALA A 503 17.26 24.72 -33.51
CA ALA A 503 16.00 24.34 -32.88
C ALA A 503 15.02 25.50 -32.97
N VAL A 504 13.78 25.21 -33.38
CA VAL A 504 12.68 26.18 -33.45
C VAL A 504 12.02 26.24 -32.08
N VAL A 505 11.97 27.43 -31.50
CA VAL A 505 11.39 27.66 -30.18
C VAL A 505 10.27 28.69 -30.27
N ASP A 506 9.05 28.24 -30.04
CA ASP A 506 7.90 29.12 -29.88
C ASP A 506 7.74 29.47 -28.40
N VAL A 507 7.56 30.76 -28.11
CA VAL A 507 7.34 31.30 -26.77
C VAL A 507 6.03 32.06 -26.74
N TRP A 508 5.30 31.98 -25.62
CA TRP A 508 4.09 32.78 -25.38
C TRP A 508 3.83 32.96 -23.88
N GLN A 509 3.20 34.06 -23.49
CA GLN A 509 2.84 34.35 -22.08
C GLN A 509 1.67 35.35 -21.97
N SER A 510 1.16 35.52 -20.75
CA SER A 510 0.27 36.62 -20.36
C SER A 510 1.04 37.95 -20.20
N ASN A 511 0.30 39.06 -20.30
CA ASN A 511 0.77 40.39 -19.94
C ASN A 511 0.70 40.64 -18.42
N GLU A 512 1.04 41.85 -17.97
CA GLU A 512 1.02 42.20 -16.55
C GLU A 512 -0.38 42.14 -15.90
N ASP A 513 -1.43 42.29 -16.70
CA ASP A 513 -2.84 42.24 -16.26
C ASP A 513 -3.44 40.82 -16.33
N GLY A 514 -2.65 39.80 -16.73
CA GLY A 514 -3.13 38.42 -16.82
C GLY A 514 -3.92 38.09 -18.09
N PHE A 515 -3.66 38.78 -19.20
CA PHE A 515 -4.28 38.53 -20.50
C PHE A 515 -3.26 38.09 -21.56
N TYR A 516 -3.65 37.13 -22.39
CA TYR A 516 -2.95 36.84 -23.64
C TYR A 516 -3.43 37.81 -24.74
N ASP A 517 -2.57 38.10 -25.71
CA ASP A 517 -2.88 38.97 -26.85
C ASP A 517 -4.15 38.56 -27.63
N VAL A 518 -4.43 37.26 -27.75
CA VAL A 518 -5.67 36.74 -28.38
C VAL A 518 -6.95 37.14 -27.64
N GLN A 519 -6.84 37.57 -26.40
CA GLN A 519 -7.94 38.08 -25.58
C GLN A 519 -8.09 39.60 -25.68
N LEU A 520 -7.18 40.29 -26.38
CA LEU A 520 -7.11 41.74 -26.52
C LEU A 520 -7.39 42.14 -27.98
N PRO A 521 -8.68 42.28 -28.38
CA PRO A 521 -9.05 42.49 -29.79
C PRO A 521 -8.58 43.83 -30.37
N ASP A 522 -8.29 44.82 -29.52
CA ASP A 522 -7.87 46.17 -29.91
C ASP A 522 -6.35 46.32 -30.04
N LEU A 523 -5.61 45.23 -29.85
CA LEU A 523 -4.15 45.24 -29.85
C LEU A 523 -3.58 44.95 -31.24
N ASP A 524 -2.69 45.82 -31.72
CA ASP A 524 -2.10 45.73 -33.06
C ASP A 524 -1.03 44.63 -33.14
N GLY A 525 -1.41 43.48 -33.70
CA GLY A 525 -0.50 42.39 -34.04
C GLY A 525 -0.17 41.44 -32.87
N PRO A 526 0.55 40.34 -33.16
CA PRO A 526 0.94 39.39 -32.12
C PRO A 526 1.97 40.00 -31.17
N VAL A 527 1.70 39.97 -29.86
CA VAL A 527 2.63 40.43 -28.81
C VAL A 527 2.77 39.36 -27.73
N LEU A 528 3.90 39.40 -27.03
CA LEU A 528 4.26 38.40 -26.01
C LEU A 528 4.29 36.97 -26.55
N ARG A 529 4.43 36.83 -27.87
CA ARG A 529 4.62 35.56 -28.58
C ARG A 529 5.64 35.72 -29.68
N ALA A 530 6.48 34.73 -29.86
CA ALA A 530 7.54 34.75 -30.88
C ALA A 530 7.98 33.34 -31.26
N ARG A 531 8.54 33.22 -32.47
CA ARG A 531 9.31 32.06 -32.93
C ARG A 531 10.77 32.45 -33.05
N LEU A 532 11.65 31.79 -32.31
CA LEU A 532 13.09 32.00 -32.36
C LEU A 532 13.81 30.73 -32.81
N ARG A 533 15.07 30.87 -33.23
CA ARG A 533 15.95 29.75 -33.59
C ARG A 533 17.20 29.78 -32.75
N THR A 534 17.61 28.62 -32.23
CA THR A 534 18.84 28.53 -31.45
C THR A 534 20.07 28.79 -32.32
N ASP A 535 21.08 29.43 -31.72
CA ASP A 535 22.39 29.63 -32.35
C ASP A 535 23.25 28.35 -32.32
N THR A 536 24.53 28.47 -32.70
CA THR A 536 25.47 27.35 -32.70
C THR A 536 25.80 26.79 -31.32
N GLU A 537 25.54 27.52 -30.24
CA GLU A 537 25.69 27.08 -28.86
C GLU A 537 24.38 26.56 -28.25
N GLY A 538 23.32 26.47 -29.07
CA GLY A 538 21.99 26.08 -28.63
C GLY A 538 21.28 27.17 -27.84
N ARG A 539 21.75 28.42 -27.88
CA ARG A 539 21.19 29.52 -27.09
C ARG A 539 20.11 30.28 -27.84
N LEU A 540 19.21 30.92 -27.10
CA LEU A 540 18.33 31.97 -27.60
C LEU A 540 18.15 33.06 -26.53
N THR A 541 18.08 34.31 -27.00
CA THR A 541 17.95 35.48 -26.14
C THR A 541 16.87 36.42 -26.65
N PHE A 542 16.08 37.02 -25.75
CA PHE A 542 15.08 38.03 -26.10
C PHE A 542 14.62 38.81 -24.85
N TRP A 543 13.99 39.96 -25.09
CA TRP A 543 13.29 40.73 -24.07
C TRP A 543 11.80 40.40 -24.07
N SER A 544 11.22 40.35 -22.88
CA SER A 544 9.77 40.27 -22.61
C SER A 544 9.46 41.11 -21.37
N ILE A 545 8.32 40.86 -20.75
CA ILE A 545 7.95 41.34 -19.40
C ILE A 545 7.73 40.14 -18.47
N LEU A 546 7.85 40.35 -17.17
CA LEU A 546 7.54 39.33 -16.16
C LEU A 546 6.06 38.91 -16.31
N PRO A 547 5.76 37.61 -16.49
CA PRO A 547 4.38 37.16 -16.63
C PRO A 547 3.62 37.29 -15.30
N SER A 548 2.31 37.55 -15.40
CA SER A 548 1.37 37.53 -14.28
C SER A 548 0.49 36.28 -14.30
N GLU A 549 -0.11 35.95 -13.16
CA GLU A 549 -1.18 34.97 -13.08
C GLU A 549 -2.32 35.31 -14.05
N TYR A 550 -3.07 34.30 -14.48
CA TYR A 550 -4.22 34.54 -15.35
C TYR A 550 -5.31 33.49 -15.11
N PRO A 551 -6.60 33.85 -15.28
CA PRO A 551 -7.68 32.89 -15.21
C PRO A 551 -7.79 32.10 -16.52
N ILE A 552 -8.08 30.79 -16.41
CA ILE A 552 -8.68 30.07 -17.53
C ILE A 552 -10.12 30.57 -17.78
N PRO A 553 -10.69 30.36 -18.98
CA PRO A 553 -12.10 30.66 -19.20
C PRO A 553 -13.01 29.95 -18.19
N ASP A 554 -13.82 30.70 -17.44
CA ASP A 554 -14.70 30.19 -16.38
C ASP A 554 -16.18 30.52 -16.61
N ASP A 555 -16.53 31.05 -17.78
CA ASP A 555 -17.89 31.36 -18.23
C ASP A 555 -18.67 30.12 -18.71
N GLY A 556 -18.03 28.95 -18.71
CA GLY A 556 -18.54 27.70 -19.27
C GLY A 556 -18.94 26.64 -18.24
N THR A 557 -19.09 25.40 -18.70
CA THR A 557 -19.42 24.27 -17.82
C THR A 557 -18.29 23.98 -16.84
N VAL A 558 -17.03 24.14 -17.26
CA VAL A 558 -15.87 23.91 -16.39
C VAL A 558 -15.79 24.96 -15.29
N GLY A 559 -16.02 26.23 -15.59
CA GLY A 559 -16.05 27.27 -14.57
C GLY A 559 -17.17 27.06 -13.55
N GLY A 560 -18.36 26.66 -14.00
CA GLY A 560 -19.46 26.25 -13.12
C GLY A 560 -19.09 25.06 -12.22
N MET A 561 -18.35 24.08 -12.75
CA MET A 561 -17.82 22.95 -11.96
C MET A 561 -16.83 23.42 -10.90
N LEU A 562 -15.87 24.27 -11.26
CA LEU A 562 -14.88 24.82 -10.31
C LEU A 562 -15.57 25.61 -9.18
N ALA A 563 -16.52 26.46 -9.52
CA ALA A 563 -17.30 27.22 -8.55
C ALA A 563 -18.08 26.30 -7.59
N ALA A 564 -18.68 25.22 -8.10
CA ALA A 564 -19.43 24.27 -7.29
C ALA A 564 -18.57 23.54 -6.23
N VAL A 565 -17.26 23.41 -6.47
CA VAL A 565 -16.31 22.79 -5.53
C VAL A 565 -15.41 23.81 -4.83
N GLY A 566 -15.68 25.11 -4.96
CA GLY A 566 -14.92 26.18 -4.31
C GLY A 566 -13.49 26.36 -4.84
N ARG A 567 -13.21 25.98 -6.09
CA ARG A 567 -11.90 26.17 -6.75
C ARG A 567 -11.87 27.46 -7.57
N HIS A 568 -10.70 28.12 -7.61
CA HIS A 568 -10.47 29.30 -8.43
C HIS A 568 -10.00 28.93 -9.86
N PRO A 569 -10.19 29.79 -10.87
CA PRO A 569 -9.75 29.53 -12.25
C PRO A 569 -8.31 29.98 -12.55
N TYR A 570 -7.57 30.48 -11.56
CA TYR A 570 -6.23 31.03 -11.81
C TYR A 570 -5.16 29.97 -12.06
N ARG A 571 -4.29 30.27 -13.03
CA ARG A 571 -2.99 29.63 -13.26
C ARG A 571 -1.87 30.48 -12.68
N ALA A 572 -0.83 29.82 -12.18
CA ALA A 572 0.34 30.50 -11.65
C ALA A 572 1.07 31.29 -12.75
N PRO A 573 1.84 32.36 -12.45
CA PRO A 573 2.60 33.10 -13.46
C PRO A 573 3.69 32.25 -14.13
N HIS A 574 3.70 32.18 -15.47
CA HIS A 574 4.69 31.39 -16.22
C HIS A 574 4.93 31.91 -17.64
N LEU A 575 6.06 31.47 -18.21
CA LEU A 575 6.42 31.63 -19.62
C LEU A 575 6.41 30.27 -20.31
N HIS A 576 5.71 30.15 -21.44
CA HIS A 576 5.63 28.90 -22.19
C HIS A 576 6.75 28.76 -23.22
N PHE A 577 7.11 27.50 -23.49
CA PHE A 577 8.08 27.10 -24.50
C PHE A 577 7.59 25.87 -25.27
N MET A 578 7.66 25.93 -26.60
CA MET A 578 7.54 24.76 -27.47
C MET A 578 8.80 24.66 -28.32
N ILE A 579 9.54 23.57 -28.13
CA ILE A 579 10.85 23.34 -28.72
C ILE A 579 10.75 22.19 -29.72
N ASP A 580 11.06 22.48 -30.98
CA ASP A 580 11.10 21.52 -32.07
C ASP A 580 12.50 21.51 -32.70
N ALA A 581 13.10 20.33 -32.80
CA ALA A 581 14.41 20.16 -33.42
C ALA A 581 14.44 18.86 -34.22
N PRO A 582 15.02 18.84 -35.43
CA PRO A 582 15.18 17.62 -36.21
C PRO A 582 15.89 16.51 -35.40
N GLY A 583 15.36 15.29 -35.48
CA GLY A 583 15.90 14.12 -34.76
C GLY A 583 15.60 14.11 -33.26
N HIS A 584 14.84 15.06 -32.74
CA HIS A 584 14.46 15.16 -31.34
C HIS A 584 12.95 15.13 -31.18
N ARG A 585 12.50 14.68 -30.01
CA ARG A 585 11.11 14.75 -29.63
C ARG A 585 10.74 16.21 -29.32
N ARG A 586 9.63 16.69 -29.89
CA ARG A 586 9.06 18.00 -29.53
C ARG A 586 8.79 18.07 -28.03
N LEU A 587 9.28 19.12 -27.39
CA LEU A 587 9.04 19.43 -25.98
C LEU A 587 8.09 20.63 -25.88
N VAL A 588 6.95 20.46 -25.21
CA VAL A 588 6.09 21.55 -24.76
C VAL A 588 6.29 21.67 -23.26
N THR A 589 6.63 22.84 -22.76
CA THR A 589 6.90 23.07 -21.34
C THR A 589 6.61 24.53 -20.95
N GLN A 590 6.79 24.86 -19.68
CA GLN A 590 6.57 26.18 -19.13
C GLN A 590 7.49 26.40 -17.92
N LEU A 591 7.95 27.63 -17.70
CA LEU A 591 8.76 28.01 -16.55
C LEU A 591 7.97 28.95 -15.65
N PHE A 592 7.76 28.54 -14.40
CA PHE A 592 6.97 29.27 -13.41
C PHE A 592 7.85 30.23 -12.60
N VAL A 593 7.29 31.39 -12.27
CA VAL A 593 7.97 32.40 -11.46
C VAL A 593 8.00 31.96 -10.01
N ALA A 594 9.20 31.73 -9.45
CA ALA A 594 9.36 31.41 -8.04
C ALA A 594 8.78 32.51 -7.13
N GLY A 595 7.96 32.10 -6.16
CA GLY A 595 7.24 33.01 -5.27
C GLY A 595 6.02 33.70 -5.90
N GLY A 596 5.65 33.33 -7.14
CA GLY A 596 4.43 33.79 -7.80
C GLY A 596 3.15 33.27 -7.13
N ALA A 597 2.03 33.94 -7.42
CA ALA A 597 0.72 33.51 -6.91
C ALA A 597 0.31 32.12 -7.46
N TYR A 598 -0.52 31.41 -6.71
CA TYR A 598 -1.16 30.15 -7.13
C TYR A 598 -0.24 28.97 -7.46
N LEU A 599 1.05 29.00 -7.11
CA LEU A 599 1.95 27.86 -7.32
C LEU A 599 1.44 26.57 -6.66
N ASP A 600 0.92 26.67 -5.44
CA ASP A 600 0.39 25.52 -4.68
C ASP A 600 -1.06 25.15 -5.04
N SER A 601 -1.72 25.92 -5.92
CA SER A 601 -3.16 25.80 -6.19
C SER A 601 -3.54 25.98 -7.66
N ASP A 602 -2.59 25.88 -8.59
CA ASP A 602 -2.80 26.05 -10.02
C ASP A 602 -3.99 25.21 -10.53
N THR A 603 -4.93 25.88 -11.21
CA THR A 603 -6.24 25.28 -11.52
C THR A 603 -6.16 24.06 -12.47
N VAL A 604 -5.07 23.92 -13.22
CA VAL A 604 -4.87 22.82 -14.17
C VAL A 604 -3.83 21.81 -13.69
N PHE A 605 -3.35 21.95 -12.44
CA PHE A 605 -2.31 21.09 -11.87
C PHE A 605 -1.06 21.04 -12.75
N GLY A 606 -0.68 22.18 -13.35
CA GLY A 606 0.42 22.26 -14.31
C GLY A 606 1.78 22.58 -13.68
N VAL A 607 1.80 22.94 -12.39
CA VAL A 607 3.02 23.30 -11.66
C VAL A 607 3.82 22.05 -11.31
N LYS A 608 5.13 22.13 -11.53
CA LYS A 608 6.11 21.11 -11.16
C LYS A 608 7.29 21.81 -10.52
N ASP A 609 7.79 21.26 -9.42
CA ASP A 609 8.87 21.88 -8.64
C ASP A 609 10.11 22.15 -9.49
N GLU A 610 10.43 21.25 -10.44
CA GLU A 610 11.59 21.39 -11.33
C GLU A 610 11.44 22.50 -12.39
N LEU A 611 10.22 23.00 -12.58
CA LEU A 611 9.89 24.08 -13.51
C LEU A 611 9.63 25.41 -12.79
N VAL A 612 9.69 25.44 -11.45
CA VAL A 612 9.66 26.68 -10.67
C VAL A 612 11.06 27.26 -10.62
N VAL A 613 11.26 28.41 -11.27
CA VAL A 613 12.59 28.99 -11.47
C VAL A 613 12.64 30.44 -10.97
N ASP A 614 13.84 30.88 -10.57
CA ASP A 614 14.04 32.25 -10.13
C ASP A 614 14.15 33.20 -11.33
N PHE A 615 13.32 34.24 -11.32
CA PHE A 615 13.39 35.36 -12.25
C PHE A 615 14.13 36.48 -11.53
N ALA A 616 15.45 36.36 -11.47
CA ALA A 616 16.26 37.13 -10.54
C ALA A 616 16.18 38.64 -10.78
N PRO A 617 15.98 39.48 -9.73
CA PRO A 617 15.96 40.93 -9.84
C PRO A 617 17.35 41.50 -10.15
N HIS A 618 17.42 42.46 -11.06
CA HIS A 618 18.64 43.15 -11.46
C HIS A 618 18.43 44.66 -11.56
N SER A 619 19.46 45.43 -11.24
CA SER A 619 19.55 46.87 -11.47
C SER A 619 20.87 47.22 -12.15
N GLY A 620 20.89 48.26 -12.97
CA GLY A 620 22.07 48.67 -13.72
C GLY A 620 22.14 48.07 -15.14
N PRO A 621 23.35 47.88 -15.71
CA PRO A 621 23.52 47.62 -17.14
C PRO A 621 22.88 46.29 -17.56
N THR A 622 22.18 46.29 -18.69
CA THR A 622 21.61 45.07 -19.27
C THR A 622 22.65 44.31 -20.12
N PRO A 623 22.45 43.01 -20.38
CA PRO A 623 23.41 42.18 -21.13
C PRO A 623 23.69 42.66 -22.56
N ASP A 624 22.73 43.33 -23.19
CA ASP A 624 22.80 43.85 -24.56
C ASP A 624 23.06 45.38 -24.62
N GLY A 625 23.21 46.04 -23.46
CA GLY A 625 23.41 47.48 -23.37
C GLY A 625 22.14 48.33 -23.54
N ARG A 626 20.95 47.71 -23.62
CA ARG A 626 19.65 48.38 -23.52
C ARG A 626 19.59 49.22 -22.23
N ARG A 627 19.06 50.44 -22.33
CA ARG A 627 18.74 51.24 -21.15
C ARG A 627 17.36 50.86 -20.64
N VAL A 628 17.30 50.42 -19.39
CA VAL A 628 16.06 50.16 -18.67
C VAL A 628 16.02 51.11 -17.48
N ASP A 629 14.93 51.87 -17.38
CA ASP A 629 14.69 52.75 -16.23
C ASP A 629 14.10 51.91 -15.09
N GLY A 630 14.88 51.70 -14.03
CA GLY A 630 14.48 50.91 -12.85
C GLY A 630 15.00 49.47 -12.86
N ASP A 631 14.32 48.61 -12.11
CA ASP A 631 14.69 47.20 -11.97
C ASP A 631 14.18 46.37 -13.16
N TRP A 632 14.95 45.36 -13.54
CA TRP A 632 14.58 44.35 -14.53
C TRP A 632 14.77 42.94 -13.95
N ARG A 633 14.33 41.92 -14.69
CA ARG A 633 14.35 40.52 -14.29
C ARG A 633 15.18 39.71 -15.28
N ARG A 634 15.87 38.68 -14.80
CA ARG A 634 16.66 37.78 -15.65
C ARG A 634 16.16 36.35 -15.48
N LEU A 635 15.94 35.66 -16.59
CA LEU A 635 15.65 34.23 -16.65
C LEU A 635 16.79 33.51 -17.34
N ASP A 636 17.50 32.66 -16.59
CA ASP A 636 18.51 31.73 -17.12
C ASP A 636 18.01 30.29 -16.98
N TYR A 637 17.95 29.53 -18.07
CA TYR A 637 17.53 28.13 -18.01
C TYR A 637 18.17 27.26 -19.10
N THR A 638 18.42 25.98 -18.79
CA THR A 638 18.84 24.99 -19.78
C THR A 638 17.75 23.94 -19.96
N PHE A 639 17.13 23.93 -21.15
CA PHE A 639 16.23 22.86 -21.56
C PHE A 639 17.03 21.69 -22.08
N ARG A 640 16.61 20.48 -21.69
CA ARG A 640 17.18 19.23 -22.18
C ARG A 640 16.10 18.44 -22.91
N ILE A 641 16.29 18.14 -24.19
CA ILE A 641 15.30 17.46 -25.05
C ILE A 641 15.72 16.04 -25.39
N ALA A 642 14.74 15.12 -25.49
CA ALA A 642 14.99 13.73 -25.83
C ALA A 642 15.25 13.55 -27.35
N PRO A 643 16.08 12.57 -27.75
CA PRO A 643 16.11 12.11 -29.13
C PRO A 643 14.75 11.52 -29.52
N GLN A 644 14.41 11.61 -30.81
CA GLN A 644 13.23 10.94 -31.35
C GLN A 644 13.48 9.43 -31.33
N ALA A 645 12.62 8.66 -30.64
CA ALA A 645 12.71 7.20 -30.66
C ALA A 645 12.23 6.67 -32.03
N ASP A 646 12.92 5.65 -32.55
CA ASP A 646 12.53 4.92 -33.77
C ASP A 646 11.20 4.16 -33.62
#